data_AF-A0A934YJ09-F1
#
_entry.id   AF-A0A934YJ09-F1
#
_cell.length_a   1.000
_cell.length_b   1.000
_cell.length_c   1.000
_cell.angle_alpha   90.00
_cell.angle_beta   90.00
_cell.angle_gamma   90.00
#
_symmetry.space_group_name_H-M   'P 1'
#
loop_
_entity.id
_entity.type
_entity.pdbx_description
1 polymer ?
#
loop_
_entity_poly.entity_id
_entity_poly.type
_entity_poly.pdbx_seq_one_letter_code
_entity_poly.pdbx_strand_id
1 'polypeptide(L)'
;MMALEGAPRVAGYEILRELGRGGMGVVYEALDARLERRVALKVHHAGGSAEDTELAGAQIRAEAKLAARIAHPGVVPIHDAGVTDAGDPYYTMELVSGAGLHDLIDEGPFPEERALDTLAQLARAVAEAHELGIVHRDLKPANVLVDKSGHVRVLDFGLARRWRAAEDDQTIAGTLEYMSLDQLVGEAPRPAHDVYALGVIFYEMLTGRLPYGGHNVVALVARHLDAPPKRLLELRPNLAADLERLCLLCHERDADKRPTARALATAAEGLHRGRPLDGLLSPSSAPPHVPKALTSAPLPAALTTEATIIHAWSWTLKASARSLWPLVSNTDRFNKAAGLPAVHYDEPTDGTGVRRGRARALGFALEWDEHPFEWVHESEHAVYRRYTSGPVAAVWNRVALTARDDGSTELVHEVRVAPRSAFGRVAAEVQLRFLLRPRADAVYRRLEEAARALGDAVAPADDPFEPPHVPDDALRARLASAAKRLTGARRQTSETSETNETNETNETNETNETNESEAGFRAALVGKLTELLLTAPARALERLRPYALADAWGEARAEVLDLMLHAASAGLLEVAWDLVCPECAQPRATIPSLGGVSRTGACPSCRVTYAEDLASTVELAFRPPRSLRETTASVYCLGSPAARPHVLVQQVLAPGEVRVVRARLGVGEHRVAGPGLAPWELTASPSAYLDVCKMHVKDGAVSAATHLVRAAEITFELENLGVEPALVRVETLAHRRDGVTAAVALSHPTLRGLMSVALLPEGEHVSVTHAAFLFVRVGELLGLFADLGDAGALALLQSLDAVLVDASSRHRGRVVEASSDGVIAAFPDAEAAVSAGLEIASTLGARAALGERLGGRVRLAVHQGRCVAFTRGDGVAYFGETVAVGLSLLAGAEPGTVVVSGVAADDPGATTALRRAAWRRRDERAPIGLSSDRGPSLRRVVLSPPETE
;
A
#
# COMPACT_ATOMS: atom_id res chain seq x y z
N MET A 1 -28.94 -34.10 -49.85
CA MET A 1 -28.30 -34.85 -48.76
C MET A 1 -29.34 -34.98 -47.69
N MET A 2 -29.63 -36.18 -47.19
CA MET A 2 -30.59 -36.35 -46.08
C MET A 2 -29.83 -36.16 -44.76
N ALA A 3 -30.41 -35.41 -43.83
CA ALA A 3 -29.88 -35.26 -42.47
C ALA A 3 -29.65 -36.64 -41.82
N LEU A 4 -28.57 -36.78 -41.06
CA LEU A 4 -28.21 -38.03 -40.39
C LEU A 4 -29.30 -38.42 -39.36
N GLU A 5 -29.95 -39.56 -39.59
CA GLU A 5 -31.03 -40.07 -38.73
C GLU A 5 -30.47 -40.43 -37.34
N GLY A 6 -31.01 -39.81 -36.27
CA GLY A 6 -30.55 -40.00 -34.88
C GLY A 6 -29.49 -39.00 -34.37
N ALA A 7 -29.08 -38.02 -35.18
CA ALA A 7 -28.16 -36.96 -34.76
C ALA A 7 -28.84 -35.91 -33.84
N PRO A 8 -28.09 -35.22 -32.97
CA PRO A 8 -28.64 -34.18 -32.11
C PRO A 8 -29.22 -33.02 -32.91
N ARG A 9 -30.34 -32.46 -32.46
CA ARG A 9 -30.96 -31.30 -33.12
C ARG A 9 -30.31 -30.01 -32.63
N VAL A 10 -29.79 -29.23 -33.58
CA VAL A 10 -29.16 -27.94 -33.32
C VAL A 10 -29.77 -26.89 -34.24
N ALA A 11 -30.40 -25.87 -33.67
CA ALA A 11 -31.07 -24.83 -34.43
C ALA A 11 -30.12 -24.15 -35.43
N GLY A 12 -30.52 -24.08 -36.70
CA GLY A 12 -29.74 -23.46 -37.77
C GLY A 12 -28.65 -24.34 -38.41
N TYR A 13 -28.48 -25.59 -37.95
CA TYR A 13 -27.47 -26.52 -38.49
C TYR A 13 -28.10 -27.83 -38.95
N GLU A 14 -27.78 -28.25 -40.17
CA GLU A 14 -28.15 -29.56 -40.72
C GLU A 14 -26.96 -30.53 -40.59
N ILE A 15 -27.08 -31.55 -39.73
CA ILE A 15 -26.01 -32.54 -39.53
C ILE A 15 -25.98 -33.52 -40.70
N LEU A 16 -24.82 -33.63 -41.34
CA LEU A 16 -24.61 -34.40 -42.57
C LEU A 16 -24.03 -35.79 -42.28
N ARG A 17 -22.99 -35.87 -41.44
CA ARG A 17 -22.36 -37.13 -41.03
C ARG A 17 -21.51 -36.95 -39.75
N GLU A 18 -21.22 -38.05 -39.07
CA GLU A 18 -20.25 -38.08 -37.96
C GLU A 18 -18.81 -38.03 -38.52
N LEU A 19 -17.96 -37.20 -37.91
CA LEU A 19 -16.52 -37.10 -38.21
C LEU A 19 -15.68 -37.92 -37.24
N GLY A 20 -16.10 -37.98 -35.97
CA GLY A 20 -15.43 -38.75 -34.94
C GLY A 20 -16.12 -38.66 -33.60
N ARG A 21 -15.89 -39.68 -32.76
CA ARG A 21 -16.46 -39.80 -31.42
C ARG A 21 -15.36 -40.08 -30.41
N GLY A 22 -15.33 -39.31 -29.33
CA GLY A 22 -14.35 -39.47 -28.25
C GLY A 22 -14.99 -39.36 -26.87
N GLY A 23 -14.20 -39.55 -25.82
CA GLY A 23 -14.69 -39.53 -24.43
C GLY A 23 -15.23 -38.18 -23.93
N MET A 24 -15.07 -37.11 -24.71
CA MET A 24 -15.55 -35.76 -24.37
C MET A 24 -16.73 -35.31 -25.25
N GLY A 25 -17.19 -36.11 -26.22
CA GLY A 25 -18.28 -35.75 -27.13
C GLY A 25 -18.14 -36.32 -28.54
N VAL A 26 -19.04 -35.88 -29.42
CA VAL A 26 -19.10 -36.29 -30.83
C VAL A 26 -18.91 -35.08 -31.74
N VAL A 27 -18.11 -35.22 -32.79
CA VAL A 27 -17.88 -34.20 -33.81
C VAL A 27 -18.61 -34.61 -35.09
N TYR A 28 -19.39 -33.70 -35.65
CA TYR A 28 -20.18 -33.88 -36.86
C TYR A 28 -19.74 -32.89 -37.95
N GLU A 29 -19.87 -33.29 -39.22
CA GLU A 29 -19.93 -32.35 -40.33
C GLU A 29 -21.37 -31.85 -40.43
N ALA A 30 -21.56 -30.53 -40.39
CA ALA A 30 -22.86 -29.89 -40.47
C ALA A 30 -22.86 -28.77 -41.52
N LEU A 31 -24.01 -28.51 -42.12
CA LEU A 31 -24.27 -27.34 -42.95
C LEU A 31 -24.90 -26.25 -42.06
N ASP A 32 -24.24 -25.11 -41.91
CA ASP A 32 -24.83 -23.90 -41.34
C ASP A 32 -25.83 -23.35 -42.35
N ALA A 33 -27.12 -23.59 -42.13
CA ALA A 33 -28.18 -23.19 -43.06
C ALA A 33 -28.35 -21.67 -43.17
N ARG A 34 -27.82 -20.91 -42.20
CA ARG A 34 -27.89 -19.43 -42.16
C ARG A 34 -26.83 -18.79 -43.05
N LEU A 35 -25.65 -19.42 -43.13
CA LEU A 35 -24.48 -18.92 -43.85
C LEU A 35 -24.09 -19.78 -45.06
N GLU A 36 -24.88 -20.83 -45.35
CA GLU A 36 -24.70 -21.78 -46.46
C GLU A 36 -23.28 -22.38 -46.53
N ARG A 37 -22.68 -22.69 -45.39
CA ARG A 37 -21.30 -23.22 -45.30
C ARG A 37 -21.21 -24.50 -44.49
N ARG A 38 -20.24 -25.35 -44.83
CA ARG A 38 -19.92 -26.56 -44.05
C ARG A 38 -19.05 -26.20 -42.84
N VAL A 39 -19.36 -26.77 -41.70
CA VAL A 39 -18.67 -26.56 -40.43
C VAL A 39 -18.43 -27.91 -39.73
N ALA A 40 -17.44 -27.96 -38.87
CA ALA A 40 -17.32 -29.01 -37.87
C ALA A 40 -18.11 -28.59 -36.62
N LEU A 41 -19.06 -29.41 -36.19
CA LEU A 41 -19.92 -29.17 -35.02
C LEU A 41 -19.60 -30.20 -33.96
N LYS A 42 -19.07 -29.76 -32.81
CA LYS A 42 -18.77 -30.64 -31.67
C LYS A 42 -19.87 -30.52 -30.63
N VAL A 43 -20.45 -31.66 -30.24
CA VAL A 43 -21.45 -31.77 -29.16
C VAL A 43 -20.83 -32.51 -27.99
N HIS A 44 -20.89 -31.93 -26.80
CA HIS A 44 -20.47 -32.56 -25.54
C HIS A 44 -21.61 -33.35 -24.92
N HIS A 45 -21.31 -34.47 -24.25
CA HIS A 45 -22.33 -35.19 -23.48
C HIS A 45 -22.62 -34.46 -22.16
N ALA A 46 -23.84 -33.94 -21.98
CA ALA A 46 -24.31 -33.43 -20.69
C ALA A 46 -24.86 -34.57 -19.84
N GLY A 47 -24.40 -34.65 -18.58
CA GLY A 47 -24.89 -35.61 -17.59
C GLY A 47 -25.70 -34.98 -16.46
N GLY A 48 -26.04 -33.68 -16.55
CA GLY A 48 -26.58 -32.87 -15.46
C GLY A 48 -28.04 -32.47 -15.60
N SER A 49 -28.54 -31.72 -14.62
CA SER A 49 -29.92 -31.23 -14.53
C SER A 49 -30.23 -30.08 -15.52
N ALA A 50 -31.49 -29.64 -15.59
CA ALA A 50 -31.90 -28.53 -16.46
C ALA A 50 -31.27 -27.17 -16.08
N GLU A 51 -30.94 -26.95 -14.79
CA GLU A 51 -30.24 -25.73 -14.34
C GLU A 51 -28.76 -25.76 -14.76
N ASP A 52 -28.13 -26.95 -14.75
CA ASP A 52 -26.75 -27.15 -15.19
C ASP A 52 -26.58 -26.86 -16.69
N THR A 53 -27.63 -27.12 -17.47
CA THR A 53 -27.69 -26.90 -18.92
C THR A 53 -27.59 -25.42 -19.32
N GLU A 54 -28.24 -24.52 -18.57
CA GLU A 54 -28.22 -23.08 -18.90
C GLU A 54 -26.87 -22.44 -18.53
N LEU A 55 -26.33 -22.82 -17.37
CA LEU A 55 -24.98 -22.44 -16.95
C LEU A 55 -23.93 -22.95 -17.94
N ALA A 56 -24.12 -24.15 -18.51
CA ALA A 56 -23.34 -24.69 -19.62
C ALA A 56 -23.27 -23.78 -20.81
N GLY A 57 -24.46 -23.40 -21.29
CA GLY A 57 -24.59 -22.57 -22.46
C GLY A 57 -23.89 -21.24 -22.26
N ALA A 58 -24.02 -20.64 -21.07
CA ALA A 58 -23.37 -19.37 -20.76
C ALA A 58 -21.83 -19.49 -20.75
N GLN A 59 -21.30 -20.54 -20.12
CA GLN A 59 -19.86 -20.77 -20.03
C GLN A 59 -19.24 -21.07 -21.39
N ILE A 60 -19.79 -22.02 -22.16
CA ILE A 60 -19.25 -22.39 -23.47
C ILE A 60 -19.30 -21.21 -24.46
N ARG A 61 -20.33 -20.36 -24.39
CA ARG A 61 -20.42 -19.13 -25.18
C ARG A 61 -19.37 -18.10 -24.79
N ALA A 62 -19.10 -17.93 -23.50
CA ALA A 62 -18.08 -17.00 -23.02
C ALA A 62 -16.67 -17.45 -23.47
N GLU A 63 -16.40 -18.75 -23.42
CA GLU A 63 -15.12 -19.30 -23.85
C GLU A 63 -14.94 -19.28 -25.37
N ALA A 64 -16.00 -19.62 -26.13
CA ALA A 64 -15.98 -19.50 -27.58
C ALA A 64 -15.70 -18.07 -28.03
N LYS A 65 -16.26 -17.06 -27.35
CA LYS A 65 -15.96 -15.64 -27.61
C LYS A 65 -14.50 -15.28 -27.35
N LEU A 66 -13.88 -15.83 -26.31
CA LEU A 66 -12.46 -15.60 -26.03
C LEU A 66 -11.57 -16.26 -27.09
N ALA A 67 -11.83 -17.53 -27.40
CA ALA A 67 -11.05 -18.28 -28.38
C ALA A 67 -11.22 -17.72 -29.81
N ALA A 68 -12.38 -17.18 -30.16
CA ALA A 68 -12.61 -16.49 -31.44
C ALA A 68 -11.77 -15.20 -31.63
N ARG A 69 -11.13 -14.67 -30.57
CA ARG A 69 -10.22 -13.51 -30.68
C ARG A 69 -8.84 -13.88 -31.23
N ILE A 70 -8.50 -15.17 -31.27
CA ILE A 70 -7.19 -15.62 -31.74
C ILE A 70 -7.16 -15.55 -33.27
N ALA A 71 -6.48 -14.54 -33.80
CA ALA A 71 -6.35 -14.30 -35.23
C ALA A 71 -5.03 -14.89 -35.76
N HIS A 72 -4.97 -16.20 -35.95
CA HIS A 72 -3.78 -16.87 -36.47
C HIS A 72 -4.14 -18.01 -37.44
N PRO A 73 -3.47 -18.14 -38.60
CA PRO A 73 -3.80 -19.17 -39.61
C PRO A 73 -3.63 -20.60 -39.09
N GLY A 74 -2.72 -20.81 -38.14
CA GLY A 74 -2.49 -22.10 -37.48
C GLY A 74 -3.50 -22.45 -36.36
N VAL A 75 -4.50 -21.61 -36.12
CA VAL A 75 -5.56 -21.85 -35.12
C VAL A 75 -6.90 -21.99 -35.85
N VAL A 76 -7.68 -23.02 -35.51
CA VAL A 76 -8.99 -23.23 -36.11
C VAL A 76 -10.00 -22.28 -35.45
N PRO A 77 -10.62 -21.34 -36.22
CA PRO A 77 -11.54 -20.37 -35.66
C PRO A 77 -12.85 -21.04 -35.25
N ILE A 78 -13.36 -20.63 -34.09
CA ILE A 78 -14.70 -20.99 -33.62
C ILE A 78 -15.71 -20.01 -34.24
N HIS A 79 -16.82 -20.56 -34.69
CA HIS A 79 -17.85 -19.85 -35.45
C HIS A 79 -19.10 -19.56 -34.64
N ASP A 80 -19.53 -20.51 -33.80
CA ASP A 80 -20.75 -20.39 -32.99
C ASP A 80 -20.64 -21.32 -31.77
N ALA A 81 -21.39 -21.04 -30.71
CA ALA A 81 -21.50 -21.91 -29.54
C ALA A 81 -22.88 -21.77 -28.87
N GLY A 82 -23.39 -22.87 -28.33
CA GLY A 82 -24.72 -22.91 -27.75
C GLY A 82 -25.03 -24.22 -27.05
N VAL A 83 -26.32 -24.53 -26.95
CA VAL A 83 -26.86 -25.79 -26.43
C VAL A 83 -27.78 -26.40 -27.47
N THR A 84 -27.77 -27.73 -27.60
CA THR A 84 -28.69 -28.46 -28.48
C THR A 84 -30.11 -28.44 -27.90
N ASP A 85 -31.10 -28.90 -28.67
CA ASP A 85 -32.48 -29.05 -28.17
C ASP A 85 -32.55 -29.99 -26.94
N ALA A 86 -31.59 -30.90 -26.80
CA ALA A 86 -31.47 -31.83 -25.67
C ALA A 86 -30.71 -31.25 -24.47
N GLY A 87 -30.19 -30.02 -24.58
CA GLY A 87 -29.41 -29.36 -23.53
C GLY A 87 -27.89 -29.60 -23.58
N ASP A 88 -27.41 -30.39 -24.55
CA ASP A 88 -25.99 -30.66 -24.68
C ASP A 88 -25.23 -29.42 -25.20
N PRO A 89 -24.11 -29.00 -24.57
CA PRO A 89 -23.30 -27.90 -25.09
C PRO A 89 -22.69 -28.26 -26.45
N TYR A 90 -22.73 -27.31 -27.37
CA TYR A 90 -22.05 -27.45 -28.65
C TYR A 90 -21.27 -26.19 -29.02
N TYR A 91 -20.29 -26.37 -29.89
CA TYR A 91 -19.72 -25.28 -30.67
C TYR A 91 -19.41 -25.73 -32.10
N THR A 92 -19.34 -24.75 -33.00
CA THR A 92 -18.96 -24.97 -34.39
C THR A 92 -17.64 -24.30 -34.68
N MET A 93 -16.87 -24.91 -35.56
CA MET A 93 -15.57 -24.43 -35.99
C MET A 93 -15.38 -24.68 -37.49
N GLU A 94 -14.34 -24.10 -38.07
CA GLU A 94 -13.99 -24.37 -39.47
C GLU A 94 -13.79 -25.88 -39.69
N LEU A 95 -14.40 -26.40 -40.76
CA LEU A 95 -14.15 -27.78 -41.19
C LEU A 95 -12.80 -27.86 -41.92
N VAL A 96 -11.77 -28.34 -41.22
CA VAL A 96 -10.41 -28.45 -41.76
C VAL A 96 -10.19 -29.82 -42.41
N SER A 97 -9.63 -29.83 -43.62
CA SER A 97 -9.15 -31.05 -44.27
C SER A 97 -7.68 -31.32 -43.93
N GLY A 98 -7.38 -32.42 -43.24
CA GLY A 98 -6.02 -32.82 -42.87
C GLY A 98 -6.00 -34.15 -42.13
N ALA A 99 -4.81 -34.71 -41.92
CA ALA A 99 -4.60 -35.88 -41.06
C ALA A 99 -4.33 -35.42 -39.63
N GLY A 100 -4.73 -36.22 -38.63
CA GLY A 100 -4.37 -35.96 -37.23
C GLY A 100 -2.87 -36.15 -37.02
N LEU A 101 -2.24 -35.30 -36.20
CA LEU A 101 -0.82 -35.47 -35.87
C LEU A 101 -0.56 -36.82 -35.19
N HIS A 102 -1.52 -37.32 -34.41
CA HIS A 102 -1.47 -38.67 -33.83
C HIS A 102 -1.31 -39.76 -34.90
N ASP A 103 -2.15 -39.74 -35.95
CA ASP A 103 -2.10 -40.75 -37.02
C ASP A 103 -0.74 -40.71 -37.73
N LEU A 104 -0.20 -39.51 -37.93
CA LEU A 104 1.10 -39.32 -38.56
C LEU A 104 2.26 -39.84 -37.71
N ILE A 105 2.18 -39.68 -36.38
CA ILE A 105 3.18 -40.22 -35.44
C ILE A 105 3.12 -41.76 -35.42
N ASP A 106 1.92 -42.35 -35.52
CA ASP A 106 1.72 -43.80 -35.54
C ASP A 106 2.31 -44.47 -36.80
N GLU A 107 2.40 -43.75 -37.92
CA GLU A 107 3.12 -44.20 -39.13
C GLU A 107 4.64 -44.33 -38.89
N GLY A 108 5.19 -43.62 -37.90
CA GLY A 108 6.56 -43.74 -37.44
C GLY A 108 7.23 -42.39 -37.09
N PRO A 109 8.44 -42.43 -36.50
CA PRO A 109 9.16 -41.23 -36.08
C PRO A 109 9.51 -40.30 -37.25
N PHE A 110 9.36 -38.99 -37.03
CA PHE A 110 9.60 -37.97 -38.06
C PHE A 110 11.10 -37.78 -38.35
N PRO A 111 11.44 -37.37 -39.59
CA PRO A 111 12.71 -36.71 -39.87
C PRO A 111 12.84 -35.40 -39.07
N GLU A 112 14.07 -35.02 -38.72
CA GLU A 112 14.35 -33.82 -37.90
C GLU A 112 13.73 -32.55 -38.48
N GLU A 113 13.91 -32.36 -39.78
CA GLU A 113 13.44 -31.19 -40.52
C GLU A 113 11.92 -31.02 -40.39
N ARG A 114 11.17 -32.12 -40.57
CA ARG A 114 9.70 -32.16 -40.44
C ARG A 114 9.25 -31.92 -39.00
N ALA A 115 9.94 -32.52 -38.02
CA ALA A 115 9.60 -32.35 -36.61
C ALA A 115 9.81 -30.90 -36.15
N LEU A 116 10.91 -30.26 -36.56
CA LEU A 116 11.22 -28.87 -36.24
C LEU A 116 10.25 -27.89 -36.91
N ASP A 117 9.90 -28.12 -38.18
CA ASP A 117 8.92 -27.28 -38.87
C ASP A 117 7.53 -27.38 -38.20
N THR A 118 7.09 -28.61 -37.90
CA THR A 118 5.82 -28.85 -37.18
C THR A 118 5.81 -28.17 -35.81
N LEU A 119 6.90 -28.29 -35.03
CA LEU A 119 7.04 -27.64 -33.73
C LEU A 119 7.02 -26.11 -33.85
N ALA A 120 7.70 -25.55 -34.84
CA ALA A 120 7.74 -24.11 -35.07
C ALA A 120 6.35 -23.55 -35.36
N GLN A 121 5.59 -24.21 -36.24
CA GLN A 121 4.21 -23.81 -36.55
C GLN A 121 3.28 -23.93 -35.33
N LEU A 122 3.38 -25.03 -34.58
CA LEU A 122 2.61 -25.24 -33.34
C LEU A 122 2.91 -24.17 -32.28
N ALA A 123 4.19 -23.96 -31.98
CA ALA A 123 4.62 -23.02 -30.96
C ALA A 123 4.25 -21.57 -31.32
N ARG A 124 4.24 -21.23 -32.62
CA ARG A 124 3.78 -19.90 -33.10
C ARG A 124 2.28 -19.71 -32.89
N ALA A 125 1.47 -20.71 -33.21
CA ALA A 125 0.02 -20.66 -32.98
C ALA A 125 -0.32 -20.55 -31.49
N VAL A 126 0.38 -21.29 -30.64
CA VAL A 126 0.23 -21.23 -29.18
C VAL A 126 0.71 -19.88 -28.61
N ALA A 127 1.80 -19.32 -29.14
CA ALA A 127 2.29 -18.00 -28.72
C ALA A 127 1.26 -16.88 -28.94
N GLU A 128 0.54 -16.91 -30.07
CA GLU A 128 -0.50 -15.93 -30.34
C GLU A 128 -1.65 -15.99 -29.31
N ALA A 129 -2.04 -17.20 -28.91
CA ALA A 129 -3.04 -17.38 -27.85
C ALA A 129 -2.52 -16.87 -26.49
N HIS A 130 -1.25 -17.13 -26.17
CA HIS A 130 -0.62 -16.68 -24.92
C HIS A 130 -0.55 -15.15 -24.82
N GLU A 131 -0.33 -14.45 -25.93
CA GLU A 131 -0.35 -12.97 -25.98
C GLU A 131 -1.73 -12.38 -25.65
N LEU A 132 -2.80 -13.14 -25.87
CA LEU A 132 -4.18 -12.79 -25.50
C LEU A 132 -4.58 -13.30 -24.11
N GLY A 133 -3.65 -13.90 -23.35
CA GLY A 133 -3.90 -14.48 -22.03
C GLY A 133 -4.66 -15.82 -22.07
N ILE A 134 -4.72 -16.48 -23.23
CA ILE A 134 -5.43 -17.75 -23.42
C ILE A 134 -4.41 -18.89 -23.37
N VAL A 135 -4.62 -19.84 -22.45
CA VAL A 135 -3.83 -21.08 -22.32
C VAL A 135 -4.65 -22.23 -22.91
N HIS A 136 -4.03 -23.10 -23.71
CA HIS A 136 -4.72 -24.21 -24.39
C HIS A 136 -5.18 -25.31 -23.42
N ARG A 137 -4.30 -25.74 -22.50
CA ARG A 137 -4.57 -26.65 -21.35
C ARG A 137 -4.76 -28.14 -21.67
N ASP A 138 -5.11 -28.51 -22.90
CA ASP A 138 -5.22 -29.91 -23.35
C ASP A 138 -4.44 -30.13 -24.67
N LEU A 139 -3.20 -29.64 -24.75
CA LEU A 139 -2.42 -29.77 -25.98
C LEU A 139 -1.88 -31.20 -26.12
N LYS A 140 -2.22 -31.86 -27.23
CA LYS A 140 -1.83 -33.24 -27.55
C LYS A 140 -1.95 -33.49 -29.06
N PRO A 141 -1.34 -34.56 -29.63
CA PRO A 141 -1.37 -34.84 -31.06
C PRO A 141 -2.78 -34.99 -31.64
N ALA A 142 -3.75 -35.48 -30.86
CA ALA A 142 -5.15 -35.60 -31.29
C ALA A 142 -5.86 -34.24 -31.49
N ASN A 143 -5.33 -33.14 -30.93
CA ASN A 143 -5.86 -31.79 -31.09
C ASN A 143 -5.10 -30.97 -32.15
N VAL A 144 -4.30 -31.64 -32.99
CA VAL A 144 -3.50 -31.02 -34.05
C VAL A 144 -3.79 -31.73 -35.36
N LEU A 145 -4.15 -30.95 -36.39
CA LEU A 145 -4.28 -31.43 -37.77
C LEU A 145 -3.13 -30.91 -38.61
N VAL A 146 -2.70 -31.72 -39.58
CA VAL A 146 -1.71 -31.34 -40.59
C VAL A 146 -2.34 -31.52 -41.96
N ASP A 147 -2.41 -30.45 -42.74
CA ASP A 147 -2.94 -30.51 -44.10
C ASP A 147 -1.95 -31.16 -45.09
N LYS A 148 -2.38 -31.39 -46.34
CA LYS A 148 -1.53 -32.00 -47.38
C LYS A 148 -0.32 -31.15 -47.76
N SER A 149 -0.33 -29.86 -47.44
CA SER A 149 0.76 -28.92 -47.67
C SER A 149 1.72 -28.83 -46.48
N GLY A 150 1.45 -29.56 -45.39
CA GLY A 150 2.26 -29.55 -44.18
C GLY A 150 1.91 -28.42 -43.20
N HIS A 151 0.79 -27.70 -43.41
CA HIS A 151 0.39 -26.66 -42.47
C HIS A 151 -0.30 -27.25 -41.24
N VAL A 152 0.12 -26.78 -40.08
CA VAL A 152 -0.41 -27.16 -38.78
C VAL A 152 -1.65 -26.33 -38.44
N ARG A 153 -2.71 -27.00 -38.00
CA ARG A 153 -3.96 -26.40 -37.51
C ARG A 153 -4.27 -26.95 -36.12
N VAL A 154 -4.28 -26.08 -35.10
CA VAL A 154 -4.56 -26.41 -33.71
C VAL A 154 -6.06 -26.27 -33.42
N LEU A 155 -6.65 -27.30 -32.83
CA LEU A 155 -8.07 -27.39 -32.48
C LEU A 155 -8.32 -26.97 -31.01
N ASP A 156 -9.54 -26.53 -30.69
CA ASP A 156 -10.12 -26.53 -29.34
C ASP A 156 -9.39 -25.73 -28.23
N PHE A 157 -8.91 -24.50 -28.50
CA PHE A 157 -8.30 -23.65 -27.47
C PHE A 157 -9.23 -23.37 -26.28
N GLY A 158 -8.84 -23.83 -25.09
CA GLY A 158 -9.39 -23.36 -23.81
C GLY A 158 -10.81 -23.83 -23.46
N LEU A 159 -11.49 -24.60 -24.32
CA LEU A 159 -12.90 -25.01 -24.16
C LEU A 159 -13.10 -26.31 -23.34
N ALA A 160 -12.04 -27.06 -23.06
CA ALA A 160 -12.17 -28.47 -22.69
C ALA A 160 -12.38 -28.79 -21.20
N ARG A 161 -12.03 -27.91 -20.24
CA ARG A 161 -12.01 -28.27 -18.80
C ARG A 161 -12.87 -27.45 -17.84
N ARG A 162 -13.25 -26.21 -18.14
CA ARG A 162 -14.09 -25.43 -17.21
C ARG A 162 -15.53 -25.96 -17.12
N TRP A 163 -16.01 -26.60 -18.19
CA TRP A 163 -17.31 -27.26 -18.21
C TRP A 163 -17.45 -28.41 -17.18
N ARG A 164 -16.36 -29.04 -16.76
CA ARG A 164 -16.35 -30.08 -15.71
C ARG A 164 -16.00 -29.57 -14.31
N ALA A 165 -15.68 -28.29 -14.14
CA ALA A 165 -15.32 -27.75 -12.82
C ALA A 165 -16.54 -27.55 -11.91
N ALA A 166 -17.76 -27.84 -12.38
CA ALA A 166 -19.00 -27.68 -11.62
C ALA A 166 -19.42 -28.95 -10.85
N GLU A 167 -18.95 -30.15 -11.22
CA GLU A 167 -19.29 -31.40 -10.53
C GLU A 167 -18.07 -32.34 -10.51
N ASP A 168 -17.75 -32.86 -9.33
CA ASP A 168 -16.58 -33.67 -8.94
C ASP A 168 -15.25 -32.95 -8.67
N ASP A 169 -15.12 -32.59 -7.39
CA ASP A 169 -13.86 -32.50 -6.66
C ASP A 169 -13.12 -33.85 -6.77
N GLN A 170 -11.92 -33.88 -7.36
CA GLN A 170 -10.95 -35.00 -7.47
C GLN A 170 -10.82 -35.83 -8.77
N THR A 171 -11.46 -35.52 -9.90
CA THR A 171 -11.10 -36.18 -11.18
C THR A 171 -10.22 -35.30 -12.08
N ILE A 172 -8.94 -35.65 -12.17
CA ILE A 172 -8.02 -35.10 -13.20
C ILE A 172 -8.54 -35.56 -14.56
N ALA A 173 -9.36 -34.73 -15.20
CA ALA A 173 -9.82 -34.94 -16.56
C ALA A 173 -8.78 -34.41 -17.55
N GLY A 174 -8.19 -35.30 -18.35
CA GLY A 174 -7.32 -35.02 -19.50
C GLY A 174 -6.42 -36.21 -19.84
N THR A 175 -5.73 -36.14 -20.98
CA THR A 175 -4.73 -37.15 -21.37
C THR A 175 -3.47 -36.90 -20.53
N LEU A 176 -3.37 -37.61 -19.40
CA LEU A 176 -2.38 -37.40 -18.33
C LEU A 176 -0.94 -37.38 -18.85
N GLU A 177 -0.68 -38.09 -19.94
CA GLU A 177 0.60 -38.31 -20.58
C GLU A 177 1.28 -37.02 -21.09
N TYR A 178 0.53 -35.93 -21.29
CA TYR A 178 1.04 -34.63 -21.80
C TYR A 178 1.05 -33.52 -20.75
N MET A 179 0.59 -33.81 -19.52
CA MET A 179 0.55 -32.82 -18.44
C MET A 179 1.89 -32.73 -17.71
N SER A 180 2.27 -31.50 -17.34
CA SER A 180 3.44 -31.27 -16.52
C SER A 180 3.19 -31.66 -15.06
N LEU A 181 4.26 -31.89 -14.27
CA LEU A 181 4.13 -32.26 -12.85
C LEU A 181 3.35 -31.21 -12.05
N ASP A 182 3.63 -29.93 -12.26
CA ASP A 182 2.91 -28.78 -11.68
C ASP A 182 1.41 -28.82 -12.02
N GLN A 183 1.06 -29.21 -13.25
CA GLN A 183 -0.33 -29.36 -13.66
C GLN A 183 -1.00 -30.60 -13.03
N LEU A 184 -0.28 -31.70 -12.84
CA LEU A 184 -0.77 -32.93 -12.20
C LEU A 184 -1.02 -32.77 -10.70
N VAL A 185 -0.27 -31.90 -10.02
CA VAL A 185 -0.46 -31.59 -8.58
C VAL A 185 -1.46 -30.45 -8.34
N GLY A 186 -2.06 -29.91 -9.40
CA GLY A 186 -3.18 -28.97 -9.31
C GLY A 186 -2.83 -27.49 -9.38
N GLU A 187 -1.66 -27.10 -9.91
CA GLU A 187 -1.35 -25.69 -10.16
C GLU A 187 -2.31 -25.06 -11.18
N ALA A 188 -2.60 -23.77 -11.00
CA ALA A 188 -3.44 -23.02 -11.91
C ALA A 188 -2.87 -23.03 -13.34
N PRO A 189 -3.70 -23.07 -14.41
CA PRO A 189 -3.21 -23.11 -15.79
C PRO A 189 -2.30 -21.92 -16.15
N ARG A 190 -1.12 -22.21 -16.72
CA ARG A 190 -0.15 -21.19 -17.16
C ARG A 190 0.36 -21.48 -18.58
N PRO A 191 0.85 -20.47 -19.33
CA PRO A 191 1.53 -20.65 -20.61
C PRO A 191 2.62 -21.72 -20.62
N ALA A 192 3.37 -21.84 -19.51
CA ALA A 192 4.44 -22.83 -19.35
C ALA A 192 3.95 -24.30 -19.35
N HIS A 193 2.66 -24.55 -19.11
CA HIS A 193 2.09 -25.91 -19.21
C HIS A 193 1.93 -26.31 -20.69
N ASP A 194 1.49 -25.39 -21.55
CA ASP A 194 1.39 -25.65 -22.99
C ASP A 194 2.80 -25.86 -23.61
N VAL A 195 3.81 -25.13 -23.13
CA VAL A 195 5.22 -25.32 -23.55
C VAL A 195 5.73 -26.71 -23.18
N TYR A 196 5.42 -27.19 -21.99
CA TYR A 196 5.76 -28.56 -21.59
C TYR A 196 5.10 -29.59 -22.53
N ALA A 197 3.80 -29.43 -22.81
CA ALA A 197 3.07 -30.30 -23.72
C ALA A 197 3.64 -30.26 -25.15
N LEU A 198 4.04 -29.09 -25.65
CA LEU A 198 4.77 -28.96 -26.92
C LEU A 198 6.09 -29.76 -26.91
N GLY A 199 6.82 -29.74 -25.80
CA GLY A 199 8.02 -30.56 -25.60
C GLY A 199 7.73 -32.06 -25.64
N VAL A 200 6.62 -32.50 -25.04
CA VAL A 200 6.19 -33.92 -25.08
C VAL A 200 5.85 -34.33 -26.50
N ILE A 201 5.05 -33.52 -27.22
CA ILE A 201 4.69 -33.76 -28.62
C ILE A 201 5.96 -33.82 -29.50
N PHE A 202 6.92 -32.92 -29.29
CA PHE A 202 8.17 -32.92 -30.05
C PHE A 202 9.02 -34.16 -29.79
N TYR A 203 9.15 -34.56 -28.52
CA TYR A 203 9.83 -35.81 -28.16
C TYR A 203 9.17 -37.02 -28.82
N GLU A 204 7.85 -37.07 -28.82
CA GLU A 204 7.07 -38.14 -29.41
C GLU A 204 7.20 -38.17 -30.94
N MET A 205 7.13 -37.03 -31.61
CA MET A 205 7.41 -36.95 -33.06
C MET A 205 8.80 -37.51 -33.41
N LEU A 206 9.82 -37.28 -32.58
CA LEU A 206 11.19 -37.74 -32.85
C LEU A 206 11.43 -39.23 -32.54
N THR A 207 10.60 -39.84 -31.70
CA THR A 207 10.86 -41.19 -31.15
C THR A 207 9.73 -42.21 -31.39
N GLY A 208 8.52 -41.75 -31.71
CA GLY A 208 7.29 -42.54 -31.71
C GLY A 208 6.90 -43.03 -30.31
N ARG A 209 7.42 -42.41 -29.24
CA ARG A 209 7.22 -42.83 -27.85
C ARG A 209 7.04 -41.63 -26.94
N LEU A 210 6.25 -41.79 -25.88
CA LEU A 210 6.12 -40.77 -24.83
C LEU A 210 7.37 -40.75 -23.91
N PRO A 211 7.77 -39.57 -23.39
CA PRO A 211 8.92 -39.43 -22.49
C PRO A 211 8.69 -40.11 -21.14
N TYR A 212 7.44 -40.13 -20.66
CA TYR A 212 7.02 -40.82 -19.44
C TYR A 212 5.83 -41.74 -19.77
N GLY A 213 5.96 -43.04 -19.53
CA GLY A 213 4.83 -43.96 -19.67
C GLY A 213 3.98 -44.04 -18.40
N GLY A 214 2.66 -44.20 -18.51
CA GLY A 214 1.78 -44.50 -17.38
C GLY A 214 0.33 -44.16 -17.69
N HIS A 215 -0.60 -44.99 -17.21
CA HIS A 215 -2.03 -44.85 -17.51
C HIS A 215 -2.84 -44.31 -16.32
N ASN A 216 -2.17 -43.91 -15.23
CA ASN A 216 -2.81 -43.29 -14.07
C ASN A 216 -1.91 -42.23 -13.43
N VAL A 217 -2.55 -41.28 -12.75
CA VAL A 217 -1.91 -40.09 -12.17
C VAL A 217 -0.81 -40.48 -11.19
N VAL A 218 -1.04 -41.46 -10.31
CA VAL A 218 -0.10 -41.87 -9.28
C VAL A 218 1.20 -42.43 -9.89
N ALA A 219 1.07 -43.28 -10.91
CA ALA A 219 2.22 -43.83 -11.63
C ALA A 219 2.97 -42.76 -12.43
N LEU A 220 2.26 -41.80 -13.02
CA LEU A 220 2.86 -40.71 -13.79
C LEU A 220 3.61 -39.72 -12.87
N VAL A 221 3.01 -39.36 -11.72
CA VAL A 221 3.64 -38.50 -10.70
C VAL A 221 4.87 -39.19 -10.09
N ALA A 222 4.76 -40.47 -9.71
CA ALA A 222 5.90 -41.23 -9.20
C ALA A 222 7.07 -41.24 -10.21
N ARG A 223 6.78 -41.43 -11.50
CA ARG A 223 7.81 -41.41 -12.56
C ARG A 223 8.43 -40.02 -12.77
N HIS A 224 7.65 -38.96 -12.66
CA HIS A 224 8.18 -37.59 -12.70
C HIS A 224 9.13 -37.29 -11.53
N LEU A 225 8.90 -37.92 -10.38
CA LEU A 225 9.73 -37.75 -9.18
C LEU A 225 10.98 -38.65 -9.19
N ASP A 226 10.86 -39.92 -9.59
CA ASP A 226 11.89 -40.95 -9.42
C ASP A 226 12.91 -41.08 -10.57
N ALA A 227 12.57 -40.73 -11.82
CA ALA A 227 13.46 -40.97 -12.97
C ALA A 227 13.39 -39.90 -14.08
N PRO A 228 14.53 -39.43 -14.62
CA PRO A 228 14.53 -38.59 -15.82
C PRO A 228 14.01 -39.37 -17.05
N PRO A 229 13.44 -38.69 -18.05
CA PRO A 229 12.97 -39.35 -19.26
C PRO A 229 14.17 -39.97 -20.00
N LYS A 230 13.93 -41.03 -20.78
CA LYS A 230 15.00 -41.62 -21.59
C LYS A 230 15.53 -40.59 -22.57
N ARG A 231 16.86 -40.47 -22.62
CA ARG A 231 17.54 -39.51 -23.49
C ARG A 231 17.21 -39.79 -24.95
N LEU A 232 16.97 -38.74 -25.72
CA LEU A 232 16.67 -38.81 -27.15
C LEU A 232 17.81 -39.47 -27.92
N LEU A 233 19.05 -39.12 -27.59
CA LEU A 233 20.25 -39.66 -28.23
C LEU A 233 20.51 -41.13 -27.89
N GLU A 234 19.93 -41.66 -26.81
CA GLU A 234 19.97 -43.12 -26.53
C GLU A 234 19.00 -43.90 -27.42
N LEU A 235 17.85 -43.31 -27.76
CA LEU A 235 16.84 -43.93 -28.61
C LEU A 235 17.16 -43.76 -30.11
N ARG A 236 17.71 -42.60 -30.48
CA ARG A 236 18.09 -42.24 -31.85
C ARG A 236 19.46 -41.54 -31.85
N PRO A 237 20.58 -42.30 -31.89
CA PRO A 237 21.93 -41.74 -31.83
C PRO A 237 22.31 -40.80 -32.96
N ASN A 238 21.61 -40.87 -34.10
CA ASN A 238 21.88 -40.03 -35.27
C ASN A 238 21.18 -38.65 -35.22
N LEU A 239 20.45 -38.34 -34.13
CA LEU A 239 19.81 -37.03 -33.99
C LEU A 239 20.84 -35.93 -33.68
N ALA A 240 20.63 -34.72 -34.19
CA ALA A 240 21.41 -33.56 -33.76
C ALA A 240 21.22 -33.27 -32.26
N ALA A 241 22.31 -33.03 -31.53
CA ALA A 241 22.31 -32.86 -30.08
C ALA A 241 21.43 -31.69 -29.60
N ASP A 242 21.29 -30.64 -30.41
CA ASP A 242 20.45 -29.49 -30.09
C ASP A 242 18.94 -29.83 -30.03
N LEU A 243 18.47 -30.92 -30.66
CA LEU A 243 17.07 -31.37 -30.55
C LEU A 243 16.79 -31.95 -29.16
N GLU A 244 17.75 -32.71 -28.61
CA GLU A 244 17.67 -33.19 -27.22
C GLU A 244 17.66 -32.02 -26.24
N ARG A 245 18.54 -31.02 -26.46
CA ARG A 245 18.58 -29.81 -25.64
C ARG A 245 17.26 -29.03 -25.69
N LEU A 246 16.66 -28.89 -26.87
CA LEU A 246 15.37 -28.21 -27.03
C LEU A 246 14.24 -28.92 -26.26
N CYS A 247 14.21 -30.26 -26.28
CA CYS A 247 13.25 -31.03 -25.49
C CYS A 247 13.46 -30.84 -23.99
N LEU A 248 14.72 -30.90 -23.53
CA LEU A 248 15.06 -30.72 -22.11
C LEU A 248 14.65 -29.33 -21.60
N LEU A 249 14.80 -28.28 -22.42
CA LEU A 249 14.34 -26.93 -22.07
C LEU A 249 12.81 -26.85 -21.91
N CYS A 250 12.05 -27.57 -22.73
CA CYS A 250 10.59 -27.64 -22.59
C CYS A 250 10.15 -28.47 -21.38
N HIS A 251 10.92 -29.51 -21.03
CA HIS A 251 10.67 -30.41 -19.91
C HIS A 251 11.34 -29.97 -18.59
N GLU A 252 11.85 -28.73 -18.53
CA GLU A 252 12.44 -28.18 -17.32
C GLU A 252 11.46 -28.24 -16.14
N ARG A 253 11.96 -28.66 -14.97
CA ARG A 253 11.12 -28.92 -13.79
C ARG A 253 10.48 -27.63 -13.29
N ASP A 254 11.27 -26.57 -13.28
CA ASP A 254 10.82 -25.23 -12.97
C ASP A 254 10.13 -24.61 -14.19
N ALA A 255 8.82 -24.39 -14.09
CA ALA A 255 8.02 -23.82 -15.17
C ALA A 255 8.49 -22.42 -15.61
N ASP A 256 9.11 -21.64 -14.71
CA ASP A 256 9.62 -20.30 -15.04
C ASP A 256 10.94 -20.35 -15.84
N LYS A 257 11.61 -21.51 -15.89
CA LYS A 257 12.82 -21.72 -16.70
C LYS A 257 12.52 -22.28 -18.09
N ARG A 258 11.29 -22.74 -18.35
CA ARG A 258 10.86 -23.16 -19.69
C ARG A 258 10.84 -21.94 -20.62
N PRO A 259 11.19 -22.08 -21.91
CA PRO A 259 11.10 -20.98 -22.85
C PRO A 259 9.64 -20.55 -23.06
N THR A 260 9.40 -19.32 -23.52
CA THR A 260 8.07 -18.95 -24.00
C THR A 260 7.76 -19.69 -25.30
N ALA A 261 6.47 -19.85 -25.64
CA ALA A 261 6.09 -20.46 -26.92
C ALA A 261 6.67 -19.68 -28.13
N ARG A 262 6.79 -18.35 -28.03
CA ARG A 262 7.44 -17.50 -29.04
C ARG A 262 8.94 -17.79 -29.17
N ALA A 263 9.64 -17.94 -28.05
CA ALA A 263 11.07 -18.29 -28.06
C ALA A 263 11.28 -19.71 -28.58
N LEU A 264 10.41 -20.65 -28.21
CA LEU A 264 10.42 -22.03 -28.71
C LEU A 264 10.22 -22.09 -30.24
N ALA A 265 9.27 -21.34 -30.78
CA ALA A 265 9.07 -21.22 -32.22
C ALA A 265 10.33 -20.69 -32.91
N THR A 266 10.92 -19.62 -32.37
CA THR A 266 12.14 -18.99 -32.91
C THR A 266 13.33 -19.96 -32.90
N ALA A 267 13.49 -20.72 -31.82
CA ALA A 267 14.54 -21.73 -31.69
C ALA A 267 14.34 -22.89 -32.68
N ALA A 268 13.12 -23.42 -32.79
CA ALA A 268 12.79 -24.50 -33.72
C ALA A 268 13.03 -24.08 -35.18
N GLU A 269 12.62 -22.88 -35.57
CA GLU A 269 12.92 -22.34 -36.91
C GLU A 269 14.41 -22.12 -37.14
N GLY A 270 15.15 -21.69 -36.12
CA GLY A 270 16.58 -21.49 -36.24
C GLY A 270 17.32 -22.80 -36.46
N LEU A 271 16.96 -23.84 -35.71
CA LEU A 271 17.49 -25.19 -35.87
C LEU A 271 17.10 -25.81 -37.21
N HIS A 272 15.86 -25.61 -37.66
CA HIS A 272 15.41 -26.04 -39.00
C HIS A 272 16.27 -25.40 -40.12
N ARG A 273 16.76 -24.18 -39.91
CA ARG A 273 17.69 -23.48 -40.82
C ARG A 273 19.18 -23.77 -40.56
N GLY A 274 19.51 -24.74 -39.69
CA GLY A 274 20.88 -25.15 -39.37
C GLY A 274 21.66 -24.20 -38.45
N ARG A 275 20.98 -23.33 -37.69
CA ARG A 275 21.63 -22.43 -36.71
C ARG A 275 21.74 -23.11 -35.33
N PRO A 276 22.86 -22.97 -34.60
CA PRO A 276 23.04 -23.59 -33.29
C PRO A 276 22.12 -22.95 -32.23
N LEU A 277 21.68 -23.75 -31.27
CA LEU A 277 20.71 -23.33 -30.25
C LEU A 277 21.21 -22.18 -29.34
N ASP A 278 22.50 -22.13 -29.03
CA ASP A 278 23.10 -21.16 -28.09
C ASP A 278 22.93 -19.70 -28.53
N GLY A 279 22.79 -19.45 -29.84
CA GLY A 279 22.57 -18.11 -30.40
C GLY A 279 21.09 -17.73 -30.59
N LEU A 280 20.16 -18.66 -30.37
CA LEU A 280 18.73 -18.50 -30.68
C LEU A 280 17.86 -18.20 -29.45
N LEU A 281 18.41 -18.41 -28.24
CA LEU A 281 17.73 -18.23 -26.96
C LEU A 281 18.26 -17.02 -26.15
N SER A 282 18.84 -16.01 -26.82
CA SER A 282 19.15 -14.72 -26.20
C SER A 282 17.87 -13.87 -26.01
N PRO A 283 17.79 -13.04 -24.95
CA PRO A 283 16.57 -12.28 -24.62
C PRO A 283 16.32 -11.21 -25.68
N SER A 284 15.55 -11.56 -26.71
CA SER A 284 14.93 -10.58 -27.60
C SER A 284 13.81 -9.89 -26.82
N SER A 285 13.84 -8.55 -26.84
CA SER A 285 12.93 -7.64 -26.17
C SER A 285 11.48 -8.15 -26.16
N ALA A 286 11.03 -8.57 -24.99
CA ALA A 286 9.63 -8.90 -24.76
C ALA A 286 8.75 -7.66 -25.09
N PRO A 287 7.58 -7.84 -25.70
CA PRO A 287 6.54 -6.80 -25.69
C PRO A 287 6.22 -6.42 -24.23
N PRO A 288 5.74 -5.19 -23.96
CA PRO A 288 5.62 -4.66 -22.62
C PRO A 288 4.83 -5.65 -21.77
N HIS A 289 5.51 -6.18 -20.76
CA HIS A 289 4.95 -7.10 -19.79
C HIS A 289 3.54 -6.66 -19.40
N VAL A 290 2.54 -7.50 -19.72
CA VAL A 290 1.41 -7.65 -18.80
C VAL A 290 2.04 -8.14 -17.50
N PRO A 291 2.04 -7.31 -16.44
CA PRO A 291 2.85 -7.62 -15.28
C PRO A 291 2.31 -8.84 -14.54
N LYS A 292 3.21 -9.79 -14.24
CA LYS A 292 3.02 -10.72 -13.13
C LYS A 292 2.64 -9.90 -11.89
N ALA A 293 1.70 -10.41 -11.10
CA ALA A 293 1.44 -9.92 -9.76
C ALA A 293 2.76 -9.77 -8.99
N LEU A 294 2.80 -8.66 -8.26
CA LEU A 294 3.95 -8.03 -7.63
C LEU A 294 4.55 -8.88 -6.48
N THR A 295 5.88 -8.77 -6.33
CA THR A 295 6.63 -8.76 -5.05
C THR A 295 6.77 -9.98 -4.13
N SER A 296 6.73 -11.24 -4.59
CA SER A 296 7.15 -12.34 -3.69
C SER A 296 8.67 -12.39 -3.50
N ALA A 297 9.16 -12.03 -2.32
CA ALA A 297 10.51 -12.36 -1.84
C ALA A 297 10.79 -13.87 -2.03
N PRO A 298 12.03 -14.29 -2.36
CA PRO A 298 12.38 -15.69 -2.38
C PRO A 298 12.07 -16.32 -1.02
N LEU A 299 11.31 -17.42 -1.04
CA LEU A 299 10.89 -18.09 0.17
C LEU A 299 12.12 -18.65 0.91
N PRO A 300 12.16 -18.56 2.25
CA PRO A 300 13.22 -19.19 3.03
C PRO A 300 13.29 -20.69 2.74
N ALA A 301 14.50 -21.25 2.65
CA ALA A 301 14.73 -22.66 2.27
C ALA A 301 13.95 -23.68 3.14
N ALA A 302 13.65 -23.33 4.40
CA ALA A 302 12.83 -24.18 5.28
C ALA A 302 11.38 -24.40 4.76
N LEU A 303 10.89 -23.52 3.88
CA LEU A 303 9.54 -23.52 3.32
C LEU A 303 9.51 -23.91 1.83
N THR A 304 10.62 -24.40 1.29
CA THR A 304 10.72 -24.88 -0.10
C THR A 304 10.85 -26.41 -0.18
N THR A 305 10.63 -27.11 0.93
CA THR A 305 10.72 -28.58 1.00
C THR A 305 9.38 -29.23 0.62
N GLU A 306 9.40 -30.47 0.12
CA GLU A 306 8.18 -31.25 -0.18
C GLU A 306 7.28 -31.47 1.05
N ALA A 307 7.84 -31.40 2.26
CA ALA A 307 7.09 -31.52 3.51
C ALA A 307 6.31 -30.23 3.88
N THR A 308 6.52 -29.14 3.15
CA THR A 308 5.86 -27.86 3.40
C THR A 308 4.38 -27.96 3.07
N ILE A 309 3.53 -27.56 4.01
CA ILE A 309 2.09 -27.47 3.82
C ILE A 309 1.79 -26.09 3.24
N ILE A 310 1.06 -26.04 2.14
CA ILE A 310 0.70 -24.79 1.46
C ILE A 310 -0.82 -24.70 1.38
N HIS A 311 -1.37 -23.61 1.91
CA HIS A 311 -2.77 -23.24 1.73
C HIS A 311 -2.81 -21.85 1.10
N ALA A 312 -3.46 -21.73 -0.06
CA ALA A 312 -3.71 -20.47 -0.72
C ALA A 312 -5.21 -20.31 -0.94
N TRP A 313 -5.76 -19.22 -0.42
CA TRP A 313 -7.17 -18.94 -0.44
C TRP A 313 -7.42 -17.63 -1.16
N SER A 314 -8.36 -17.61 -2.11
CA SER A 314 -8.73 -16.40 -2.85
C SER A 314 -10.16 -15.97 -2.52
N TRP A 315 -10.37 -14.65 -2.46
CA TRP A 315 -11.66 -13.98 -2.34
C TRP A 315 -11.76 -12.89 -3.39
N THR A 316 -12.92 -12.75 -4.02
CA THR A 316 -13.24 -11.59 -4.84
C THR A 316 -14.09 -10.62 -4.03
N LEU A 317 -13.52 -9.47 -3.69
CA LEU A 317 -14.16 -8.44 -2.86
C LEU A 317 -14.52 -7.25 -3.76
N LYS A 318 -15.72 -6.71 -3.63
CA LYS A 318 -16.20 -5.59 -4.48
C LYS A 318 -15.53 -4.25 -4.17
N ALA A 319 -14.87 -4.14 -3.02
CA ALA A 319 -14.16 -2.93 -2.61
C ALA A 319 -12.82 -2.78 -3.36
N SER A 320 -12.36 -1.54 -3.53
CA SER A 320 -11.08 -1.22 -4.16
C SER A 320 -9.90 -1.66 -3.27
N ALA A 321 -8.75 -2.01 -3.85
CA ALA A 321 -7.55 -2.37 -3.09
C ALA A 321 -7.13 -1.24 -2.14
N ARG A 322 -7.32 0.01 -2.56
CA ARG A 322 -7.10 1.22 -1.76
C ARG A 322 -7.98 1.27 -0.51
N SER A 323 -9.29 1.06 -0.64
CA SER A 323 -10.22 1.07 0.51
C SER A 323 -10.00 -0.13 1.44
N LEU A 324 -9.58 -1.27 0.90
CA LEU A 324 -9.30 -2.49 1.66
C LEU A 324 -7.98 -2.41 2.44
N TRP A 325 -6.95 -1.79 1.86
CA TRP A 325 -5.57 -1.85 2.38
C TRP A 325 -5.44 -1.42 3.85
N PRO A 326 -6.01 -0.29 4.33
CA PRO A 326 -5.88 0.10 5.72
C PRO A 326 -6.50 -0.90 6.71
N LEU A 327 -7.47 -1.70 6.24
CA LEU A 327 -8.12 -2.70 7.07
C LEU A 327 -7.40 -4.05 7.00
N VAL A 328 -7.00 -4.48 5.80
CA VAL A 328 -6.32 -5.76 5.55
C VAL A 328 -4.89 -5.76 6.09
N SER A 329 -4.17 -4.65 5.95
CA SER A 329 -2.80 -4.51 6.46
C SER A 329 -2.69 -4.48 7.98
N ASN A 330 -3.81 -4.42 8.71
CA ASN A 330 -3.84 -4.53 10.16
C ASN A 330 -3.92 -5.99 10.59
N THR A 331 -2.77 -6.68 10.58
CA THR A 331 -2.70 -8.11 10.94
C THR A 331 -3.00 -8.38 12.41
N ASP A 332 -2.81 -7.40 13.30
CA ASP A 332 -3.17 -7.50 14.71
C ASP A 332 -4.69 -7.67 14.88
N ARG A 333 -5.46 -6.81 14.19
CA ARG A 333 -6.91 -6.88 14.07
C ARG A 333 -7.36 -8.20 13.44
N PHE A 334 -6.76 -8.60 12.32
CA PHE A 334 -7.07 -9.88 11.67
C PHE A 334 -6.86 -11.06 12.63
N ASN A 335 -5.72 -11.10 13.32
CA ASN A 335 -5.39 -12.19 14.24
C ASN A 335 -6.38 -12.26 15.41
N LYS A 336 -6.73 -11.12 16.00
CA LYS A 336 -7.76 -11.04 17.06
C LYS A 336 -9.11 -11.55 16.57
N ALA A 337 -9.59 -11.06 15.42
CA ALA A 337 -10.88 -11.43 14.85
C ALA A 337 -10.92 -12.90 14.38
N ALA A 338 -9.80 -13.45 13.94
CA ALA A 338 -9.62 -14.86 13.61
C ALA A 338 -9.44 -15.76 14.86
N GLY A 339 -9.51 -15.19 16.07
CA GLY A 339 -9.39 -15.93 17.33
C GLY A 339 -8.02 -16.60 17.52
N LEU A 340 -6.96 -15.99 16.99
CA LEU A 340 -5.58 -16.37 17.28
C LEU A 340 -5.17 -15.84 18.66
N PRO A 341 -4.22 -16.51 19.35
CA PRO A 341 -3.83 -16.09 20.71
C PRO A 341 -3.06 -14.77 20.69
N ALA A 342 -3.17 -14.02 21.79
CA ALA A 342 -2.33 -12.86 22.05
C ALA A 342 -0.85 -13.28 22.15
N VAL A 343 0.04 -12.38 21.77
CA VAL A 343 1.48 -12.60 21.66
C VAL A 343 2.23 -11.66 22.60
N HIS A 344 3.22 -12.20 23.29
CA HIS A 344 4.20 -11.40 24.02
C HIS A 344 5.49 -11.30 23.20
N TYR A 345 6.01 -10.09 23.01
CA TYR A 345 7.24 -9.85 22.26
C TYR A 345 8.34 -9.34 23.19
N ASP A 346 9.56 -9.84 22.99
CA ASP A 346 10.75 -9.27 23.61
C ASP A 346 11.18 -7.98 22.87
N GLU A 347 11.89 -7.11 23.57
CA GLU A 347 12.54 -5.97 22.91
C GLU A 347 13.60 -6.47 21.91
N PRO A 348 13.70 -5.88 20.70
CA PRO A 348 14.70 -6.29 19.73
C PRO A 348 16.11 -6.02 20.27
N THR A 349 16.94 -7.05 20.40
CA THR A 349 18.24 -6.96 21.08
C THR A 349 19.45 -6.77 20.14
N ASP A 350 19.33 -7.13 18.86
CA ASP A 350 20.50 -7.33 17.99
C ASP A 350 20.53 -6.44 16.74
N GLY A 351 19.55 -5.56 16.56
CA GLY A 351 19.48 -4.73 15.38
C GLY A 351 19.46 -5.56 14.09
N THR A 352 18.79 -6.72 14.04
CA THR A 352 18.46 -7.43 12.79
C THR A 352 17.02 -7.15 12.34
N GLY A 353 16.22 -6.54 13.23
CA GLY A 353 14.79 -6.31 13.02
C GLY A 353 13.96 -7.55 13.28
N VAL A 354 14.61 -8.68 13.59
CA VAL A 354 13.99 -9.90 14.09
C VAL A 354 13.52 -9.67 15.53
N ARG A 355 12.33 -10.18 15.85
CA ARG A 355 11.73 -10.08 17.20
C ARG A 355 11.40 -11.44 17.73
N ARG A 356 11.68 -11.69 19.01
CA ARG A 356 11.25 -12.93 19.63
C ARG A 356 9.82 -12.81 20.13
N GLY A 357 8.95 -13.70 19.65
CA GLY A 357 7.54 -13.80 20.04
C GLY A 357 7.27 -15.05 20.86
N ARG A 358 6.35 -14.94 21.83
CA ARG A 358 5.87 -16.05 22.67
C ARG A 358 4.34 -16.05 22.75
N ALA A 359 3.74 -17.23 22.64
CA ALA A 359 2.29 -17.41 22.80
C ALA A 359 1.96 -18.83 23.30
N ARG A 360 0.71 -19.06 23.69
CA ARG A 360 0.16 -20.40 23.91
C ARG A 360 -0.99 -20.67 22.96
N ALA A 361 -0.94 -21.80 22.24
CA ALA A 361 -1.99 -22.22 21.33
C ALA A 361 -2.19 -23.74 21.42
N LEU A 362 -3.44 -24.20 21.49
CA LEU A 362 -3.79 -25.63 21.54
C LEU A 362 -3.00 -26.42 22.60
N GLY A 363 -2.71 -25.81 23.75
CA GLY A 363 -1.93 -26.41 24.85
C GLY A 363 -0.40 -26.37 24.67
N PHE A 364 0.12 -25.91 23.53
CA PHE A 364 1.55 -25.77 23.28
C PHE A 364 2.06 -24.38 23.64
N ALA A 365 3.23 -24.33 24.28
CA ALA A 365 4.03 -23.11 24.38
C ALA A 365 4.79 -22.91 23.07
N LEU A 366 4.51 -21.80 22.38
CA LEU A 366 5.11 -21.43 21.12
C LEU A 366 6.13 -20.32 21.35
N GLU A 367 7.31 -20.48 20.77
CA GLU A 367 8.33 -19.44 20.71
C GLU A 367 8.86 -19.35 19.28
N TRP A 368 9.07 -18.14 18.78
CA TRP A 368 9.58 -17.93 17.43
C TRP A 368 10.39 -16.64 17.30
N ASP A 369 11.23 -16.63 16.28
CA ASP A 369 11.89 -15.45 15.75
C ASP A 369 11.04 -14.93 14.57
N GLU A 370 10.44 -13.75 14.73
CA GLU A 370 9.66 -13.05 13.71
C GLU A 370 10.58 -12.13 12.91
N HIS A 371 10.75 -12.42 11.63
CA HIS A 371 11.53 -11.58 10.72
C HIS A 371 10.75 -10.31 10.35
N PRO A 372 11.43 -9.24 9.88
CA PRO A 372 10.76 -8.04 9.42
C PRO A 372 9.65 -8.36 8.42
N PHE A 373 8.49 -7.72 8.59
CA PHE A 373 7.44 -7.78 7.58
C PHE A 373 7.95 -7.21 6.26
N GLU A 374 7.51 -7.78 5.16
CA GLU A 374 7.73 -7.25 3.82
C GLU A 374 6.39 -6.79 3.27
N TRP A 375 6.34 -5.63 2.64
CA TRP A 375 5.09 -5.15 2.04
C TRP A 375 5.32 -4.16 0.91
N VAL A 376 4.24 -4.03 0.14
CA VAL A 376 4.01 -2.98 -0.83
C VAL A 376 2.62 -2.41 -0.55
N HIS A 377 2.55 -1.13 -0.24
CA HIS A 377 1.33 -0.41 0.12
C HIS A 377 0.28 -0.53 -0.99
N GLU A 378 -0.99 -0.74 -0.61
CA GLU A 378 -2.12 -1.06 -1.49
C GLU A 378 -2.02 -2.38 -2.30
N SER A 379 -0.94 -3.16 -2.13
CA SER A 379 -0.71 -4.38 -2.91
C SER A 379 -0.61 -5.61 -2.03
N GLU A 380 0.39 -5.74 -1.15
CA GLU A 380 0.55 -6.98 -0.38
C GLU A 380 1.41 -6.81 0.86
N HIS A 381 1.29 -7.75 1.80
CA HIS A 381 2.22 -7.90 2.91
C HIS A 381 2.49 -9.36 3.23
N ALA A 382 3.69 -9.65 3.72
CA ALA A 382 4.12 -10.97 4.16
C ALA A 382 4.92 -10.91 5.45
N VAL A 383 4.87 -12.00 6.22
CA VAL A 383 5.69 -12.19 7.42
C VAL A 383 6.21 -13.62 7.48
N TYR A 384 7.50 -13.75 7.78
CA TYR A 384 8.16 -15.01 8.04
C TYR A 384 8.45 -15.18 9.55
N ARG A 385 8.10 -16.35 10.09
CA ARG A 385 8.35 -16.73 11.48
C ARG A 385 9.09 -18.06 11.53
N ARG A 386 10.25 -18.07 12.18
CA ARG A 386 11.01 -19.28 12.47
C ARG A 386 10.76 -19.69 13.91
N TYR A 387 10.03 -20.79 14.11
CA TYR A 387 9.67 -21.28 15.43
C TYR A 387 10.87 -21.99 16.05
N THR A 388 11.22 -21.62 17.27
CA THR A 388 12.23 -22.31 18.09
C THR A 388 11.59 -23.40 18.96
N SER A 389 10.31 -23.22 19.34
CA SER A 389 9.51 -24.19 20.09
C SER A 389 8.10 -24.34 19.49
N GLY A 390 7.51 -25.52 19.63
CA GLY A 390 6.16 -25.85 19.16
C GLY A 390 6.12 -26.97 18.12
N PRO A 391 4.94 -27.24 17.52
CA PRO A 391 4.75 -28.33 16.55
C PRO A 391 5.25 -28.01 15.13
N VAL A 392 5.54 -26.74 14.83
CA VAL A 392 5.99 -26.28 13.51
C VAL A 392 7.40 -25.67 13.60
N ALA A 393 8.14 -25.71 12.51
CA ALA A 393 9.50 -25.18 12.40
C ALA A 393 9.51 -23.77 11.81
N ALA A 394 8.62 -23.52 10.84
CA ALA A 394 8.52 -22.23 10.19
C ALA A 394 7.11 -21.99 9.65
N VAL A 395 6.72 -20.72 9.61
CA VAL A 395 5.47 -20.26 8.99
C VAL A 395 5.78 -19.02 8.16
N TRP A 396 5.24 -18.95 6.96
CA TRP A 396 5.18 -17.75 6.14
C TRP A 396 3.73 -17.46 5.79
N ASN A 397 3.31 -16.22 6.01
CA ASN A 397 1.95 -15.77 5.81
C ASN A 397 1.97 -14.54 4.90
N ARG A 398 1.27 -14.60 3.77
CA ARG A 398 1.17 -13.52 2.79
C ARG A 398 -0.29 -13.20 2.52
N VAL A 399 -0.61 -11.92 2.44
CA VAL A 399 -1.88 -11.42 1.95
C VAL A 399 -1.60 -10.47 0.79
N ALA A 400 -2.20 -10.73 -0.36
CA ALA A 400 -2.05 -9.94 -1.58
C ALA A 400 -3.41 -9.45 -2.08
N LEU A 401 -3.44 -8.24 -2.60
CA LEU A 401 -4.58 -7.55 -3.19
C LEU A 401 -4.23 -7.27 -4.66
N THR A 402 -5.05 -7.75 -5.57
CA THR A 402 -4.92 -7.49 -7.01
C THR A 402 -6.19 -6.79 -7.50
N ALA A 403 -6.06 -5.55 -7.95
CA ALA A 403 -7.18 -4.83 -8.56
C ALA A 403 -7.60 -5.50 -9.86
N ARG A 404 -8.91 -5.53 -10.13
CA ARG A 404 -9.53 -6.11 -11.33
C ARG A 404 -10.15 -5.01 -12.19
N ASP A 405 -10.34 -5.29 -13.48
CA ASP A 405 -10.84 -4.31 -14.45
C ASP A 405 -12.26 -3.80 -14.14
N ASP A 406 -13.05 -4.58 -13.41
CA ASP A 406 -14.40 -4.22 -12.96
C ASP A 406 -14.42 -3.35 -11.69
N GLY A 407 -13.26 -2.94 -11.19
CA GLY A 407 -13.10 -2.16 -9.96
C GLY A 407 -13.11 -2.97 -8.67
N SER A 408 -13.34 -4.28 -8.75
CA SER A 408 -13.23 -5.19 -7.59
C SER A 408 -11.77 -5.58 -7.32
N THR A 409 -11.52 -6.22 -6.18
CA THR A 409 -10.19 -6.64 -5.74
C THR A 409 -10.18 -8.14 -5.47
N GLU A 410 -9.22 -8.85 -6.05
CA GLU A 410 -8.89 -10.21 -5.65
C GLU A 410 -7.94 -10.19 -4.45
N LEU A 411 -8.39 -10.74 -3.33
CA LEU A 411 -7.57 -10.93 -2.14
C LEU A 411 -7.10 -12.38 -2.10
N VAL A 412 -5.79 -12.61 -2.02
CA VAL A 412 -5.17 -13.93 -1.84
C VAL A 412 -4.51 -13.99 -0.48
N HIS A 413 -4.93 -14.93 0.38
CA HIS A 413 -4.26 -15.25 1.65
C HIS A 413 -3.54 -16.59 1.51
N GLU A 414 -2.22 -16.54 1.51
CA GLU A 414 -1.35 -17.70 1.40
C GLU A 414 -0.64 -17.96 2.73
N VAL A 415 -0.66 -19.22 3.17
CA VAL A 415 0.03 -19.69 4.36
C VAL A 415 0.87 -20.90 4.00
N ARG A 416 2.17 -20.80 4.24
CA ARG A 416 3.13 -21.92 4.11
C ARG A 416 3.63 -22.31 5.49
N VAL A 417 3.61 -23.60 5.80
CA VAL A 417 4.01 -24.13 7.10
C VAL A 417 4.98 -25.29 6.92
N ALA A 418 6.16 -25.19 7.53
CA ALA A 418 7.09 -26.30 7.67
C ALA A 418 6.80 -27.04 8.98
N PRO A 419 6.25 -28.27 8.95
CA PRO A 419 6.01 -29.05 10.16
C PRO A 419 7.32 -29.63 10.73
N ARG A 420 7.41 -29.80 12.07
CA ARG A 420 8.57 -30.48 12.70
C ARG A 420 8.47 -32.01 12.69
N SER A 421 7.26 -32.54 12.52
CA SER A 421 6.98 -33.97 12.61
C SER A 421 5.64 -34.30 11.94
N ALA A 422 5.33 -35.59 11.81
CA ALA A 422 4.01 -36.04 11.34
C ALA A 422 2.87 -35.48 12.20
N PHE A 423 3.05 -35.42 13.52
CA PHE A 423 2.10 -34.76 14.43
C PHE A 423 1.97 -33.26 14.11
N GLY A 424 3.09 -32.57 13.91
CA GLY A 424 3.10 -31.16 13.54
C GLY A 424 2.37 -30.89 12.21
N ARG A 425 2.45 -31.83 11.27
CA ARG A 425 1.73 -31.77 9.99
C ARG A 425 0.21 -31.85 10.20
N VAL A 426 -0.25 -32.82 11.00
CA VAL A 426 -1.68 -32.95 11.35
C VAL A 426 -2.19 -31.71 12.06
N ALA A 427 -1.44 -31.22 13.07
CA ALA A 427 -1.83 -30.02 13.82
C ALA A 427 -1.94 -28.78 12.92
N ALA A 428 -0.99 -28.59 11.99
CA ALA A 428 -1.00 -27.49 11.03
C ALA A 428 -2.19 -27.60 10.04
N GLU A 429 -2.45 -28.78 9.48
CA GLU A 429 -3.60 -29.00 8.59
C GLU A 429 -4.94 -28.73 9.29
N VAL A 430 -5.09 -29.19 10.53
CA VAL A 430 -6.31 -28.93 11.32
C VAL A 430 -6.48 -27.43 11.57
N GLN A 431 -5.41 -26.75 11.98
CA GLN A 431 -5.41 -25.32 12.24
C GLN A 431 -5.75 -24.51 10.98
N LEU A 432 -5.21 -24.88 9.81
CA LEU A 432 -5.44 -24.14 8.57
C LEU A 432 -6.83 -24.40 7.98
N ARG A 433 -7.23 -25.67 7.81
CA ARG A 433 -8.49 -26.03 7.14
C ARG A 433 -9.73 -25.77 7.98
N PHE A 434 -9.72 -26.20 9.24
CA PHE A 434 -10.94 -26.23 10.05
C PHE A 434 -11.09 -25.03 10.98
N LEU A 435 -9.98 -24.38 11.37
CA LEU A 435 -10.02 -23.25 12.28
C LEU A 435 -9.80 -21.92 11.57
N LEU A 436 -8.72 -21.78 10.79
CA LEU A 436 -8.35 -20.50 10.19
C LEU A 436 -9.22 -20.15 8.99
N ARG A 437 -9.40 -21.06 8.02
CA ARG A 437 -10.18 -20.78 6.79
C ARG A 437 -11.59 -20.21 7.05
N PRO A 438 -12.48 -20.88 7.82
CA PRO A 438 -13.84 -20.37 8.02
C PRO A 438 -13.86 -19.04 8.78
N ARG A 439 -12.87 -18.80 9.66
CA ARG A 439 -12.72 -17.52 10.36
C ARG A 439 -12.22 -16.43 9.42
N ALA A 440 -11.26 -16.73 8.56
CA ALA A 440 -10.79 -15.81 7.53
C ALA A 440 -11.94 -15.42 6.58
N ASP A 441 -12.79 -16.37 6.17
CA ASP A 441 -13.99 -16.09 5.37
C ASP A 441 -14.95 -15.11 6.07
N ALA A 442 -15.14 -15.23 7.38
CA ALA A 442 -15.96 -14.31 8.16
C ALA A 442 -15.30 -12.92 8.33
N VAL A 443 -13.99 -12.90 8.55
CA VAL A 443 -13.21 -11.68 8.74
C VAL A 443 -13.16 -10.87 7.45
N TYR A 444 -12.82 -11.47 6.31
CA TYR A 444 -12.72 -10.76 5.03
C TYR A 444 -14.07 -10.23 4.52
N ARG A 445 -15.19 -10.94 4.76
CA ARG A 445 -16.53 -10.41 4.46
C ARG A 445 -16.84 -9.13 5.23
N ARG A 446 -16.53 -9.10 6.53
CA ARG A 446 -16.70 -7.90 7.36
C ARG A 446 -15.77 -6.76 6.93
N LEU A 447 -14.55 -7.07 6.46
CA LEU A 447 -13.64 -6.08 5.88
C LEU A 447 -14.21 -5.44 4.63
N GLU A 448 -14.81 -6.24 3.74
CA GLU A 448 -15.45 -5.73 2.54
C GLU A 448 -16.61 -4.79 2.88
N GLU A 449 -17.46 -5.16 3.83
CA GLU A 449 -18.56 -4.31 4.30
C GLU A 449 -18.04 -2.97 4.84
N ALA A 450 -17.02 -3.01 5.69
CA ALA A 450 -16.39 -1.81 6.23
C ALA A 450 -15.73 -0.95 5.14
N ALA A 451 -14.95 -1.55 4.24
CA ALA A 451 -14.29 -0.85 3.14
C ALA A 451 -15.30 -0.17 2.20
N ARG A 452 -16.45 -0.82 1.93
CA ARG A 452 -17.53 -0.24 1.12
C ARG A 452 -18.22 0.94 1.82
N ALA A 453 -18.33 0.92 3.15
CA ALA A 453 -18.86 2.04 3.92
C ALA A 453 -17.91 3.24 3.95
N LEU A 454 -16.59 2.98 3.92
CA LEU A 454 -15.54 4.01 3.93
C LEU A 454 -15.32 4.68 2.57
N GLY A 455 -15.44 3.92 1.47
CA GLY A 455 -14.97 4.36 0.16
C GLY A 455 -13.44 4.51 0.12
N ASP A 456 -12.93 5.37 -0.78
CA ASP A 456 -11.48 5.65 -0.90
C ASP A 456 -10.95 6.66 0.15
N ALA A 457 -11.74 6.96 1.20
CA ALA A 457 -11.35 7.88 2.27
C ALA A 457 -10.29 7.29 3.21
N VAL A 458 -9.63 8.16 3.99
CA VAL A 458 -8.60 7.78 4.99
C VAL A 458 -9.17 6.75 5.97
N ALA A 459 -8.34 5.77 6.32
CA ALA A 459 -8.63 4.68 7.24
C ALA A 459 -9.48 5.14 8.46
N PRO A 460 -10.50 4.37 8.87
CA PRO A 460 -11.30 4.72 10.03
C PRO A 460 -10.40 4.80 11.27
N ALA A 461 -10.67 5.79 12.12
CA ALA A 461 -10.08 5.85 13.46
C ALA A 461 -10.50 4.61 14.30
N ASP A 462 -11.66 4.03 14.01
CA ASP A 462 -12.24 2.90 14.74
C ASP A 462 -12.02 1.55 14.05
N ASP A 463 -11.94 0.49 14.87
CA ASP A 463 -11.84 -0.88 14.40
C ASP A 463 -13.22 -1.45 14.04
N PRO A 464 -13.53 -1.76 12.76
CA PRO A 464 -14.84 -2.27 12.36
C PRO A 464 -15.17 -3.65 12.94
N PHE A 465 -14.19 -4.33 13.53
CA PHE A 465 -14.39 -5.63 14.15
C PHE A 465 -14.72 -5.58 15.63
N GLU A 466 -14.25 -4.54 16.31
CA GLU A 466 -14.44 -4.41 17.74
C GLU A 466 -15.84 -3.82 17.96
N PRO A 467 -16.76 -4.57 18.58
CA PRO A 467 -18.10 -4.05 18.81
C PRO A 467 -17.98 -2.77 19.65
N PRO A 468 -18.83 -1.77 19.39
CA PRO A 468 -18.84 -0.58 20.21
C PRO A 468 -19.00 -0.99 21.67
N HIS A 469 -18.29 -0.29 22.54
CA HIS A 469 -18.41 -0.51 23.97
C HIS A 469 -19.88 -0.40 24.36
N VAL A 470 -20.38 -1.37 25.13
CA VAL A 470 -21.74 -1.32 25.69
C VAL A 470 -21.63 -0.57 27.01
N PRO A 471 -22.07 0.70 27.07
CA PRO A 471 -21.85 1.53 28.24
C PRO A 471 -22.87 1.19 29.33
N ASP A 472 -22.38 1.08 30.57
CA ASP A 472 -23.23 1.00 31.74
C ASP A 472 -23.87 2.36 32.09
N ASP A 473 -24.90 2.34 32.94
CA ASP A 473 -25.63 3.55 33.33
C ASP A 473 -24.75 4.53 34.13
N ALA A 474 -23.73 4.03 34.84
CA ALA A 474 -22.81 4.85 35.62
C ALA A 474 -21.91 5.70 34.71
N LEU A 475 -21.40 5.12 33.63
CA LEU A 475 -20.61 5.79 32.60
C LEU A 475 -21.47 6.84 31.87
N ARG A 476 -22.70 6.48 31.48
CA ARG A 476 -23.65 7.43 30.85
C ARG A 476 -23.91 8.64 31.74
N ALA A 477 -24.19 8.42 33.02
CA ALA A 477 -24.45 9.50 33.98
C ALA A 477 -23.24 10.41 34.20
N ARG A 478 -22.03 9.83 34.31
CA ARG A 478 -20.77 10.59 34.44
C ARG A 478 -20.48 11.45 33.22
N LEU A 479 -20.62 10.88 32.02
CA LEU A 479 -20.42 11.61 30.77
C LEU A 479 -21.45 12.73 30.59
N ALA A 480 -22.74 12.47 30.86
CA ALA A 480 -23.78 13.49 30.77
C ALA A 480 -23.56 14.66 31.75
N SER A 481 -23.14 14.36 32.98
CA SER A 481 -22.80 15.37 33.99
C SER A 481 -21.61 16.24 33.54
N ALA A 482 -20.58 15.63 32.97
CA ALA A 482 -19.41 16.34 32.47
C ALA A 482 -19.71 17.13 31.19
N ALA A 483 -20.53 16.59 30.27
CA ALA A 483 -20.99 17.28 29.07
C ALA A 483 -21.68 18.60 29.43
N LYS A 484 -22.58 18.57 30.42
CA LYS A 484 -23.29 19.77 30.92
C LYS A 484 -22.32 20.82 31.47
N ARG A 485 -21.26 20.40 32.17
CA ARG A 485 -20.21 21.30 32.65
C ARG A 485 -19.43 21.91 31.48
N LEU A 486 -19.07 21.14 30.46
CA LEU A 486 -18.31 21.62 29.30
C LEU A 486 -19.13 22.59 28.44
N THR A 487 -20.42 22.31 28.20
CA THR A 487 -21.31 23.24 27.48
C THR A 487 -21.57 24.53 28.25
N GLY A 488 -21.51 24.48 29.59
CA GLY A 488 -21.67 25.64 30.47
C GLY A 488 -20.36 26.31 30.90
N ALA A 489 -19.20 25.77 30.50
CA ALA A 489 -17.90 26.30 30.89
C ALA A 489 -17.55 27.54 30.04
N ARG A 490 -17.17 28.63 30.71
CA ARG A 490 -16.71 29.86 30.05
C ARG A 490 -15.35 29.58 29.39
N ARG A 491 -15.21 29.88 28.10
CA ARG A 491 -13.88 29.95 27.45
C ARG A 491 -13.12 31.12 28.10
N GLN A 492 -12.07 30.85 28.87
CA GLN A 492 -11.16 31.92 29.29
C GLN A 492 -10.25 32.27 28.11
N THR A 493 -10.67 33.23 27.29
CA THR A 493 -9.73 34.01 26.48
C THR A 493 -9.00 34.95 27.42
N SER A 494 -7.67 34.83 27.49
CA SER A 494 -6.80 35.71 28.27
C SER A 494 -6.95 37.14 27.77
N GLU A 495 -7.71 37.96 28.49
CA GLU A 495 -7.55 39.42 28.53
C GLU A 495 -8.32 39.96 29.73
N THR A 496 -7.79 41.00 30.36
CA THR A 496 -8.20 41.63 31.63
C THR A 496 -7.77 40.89 32.91
N SER A 497 -6.50 41.07 33.26
CA SER A 497 -6.13 41.21 34.67
C SER A 497 -5.66 42.63 34.87
N GLU A 498 -6.60 43.55 35.11
CA GLU A 498 -6.33 44.75 35.88
C GLU A 498 -7.64 45.32 36.44
N THR A 499 -7.62 45.54 37.75
CA THR A 499 -8.59 46.24 38.60
C THR A 499 -9.88 45.52 38.96
N ASN A 500 -9.92 44.98 40.19
CA ASN A 500 -11.16 45.00 40.96
C ASN A 500 -10.85 45.11 42.47
N GLU A 501 -10.92 46.33 42.99
CA GLU A 501 -11.23 46.58 44.39
C GLU A 501 -12.32 47.66 44.46
N THR A 502 -13.34 47.35 45.28
CA THR A 502 -14.41 48.20 45.85
C THR A 502 -15.76 48.37 45.11
N ASN A 503 -16.66 47.44 45.47
CA ASN A 503 -18.07 47.55 45.89
C ASN A 503 -18.97 48.77 45.58
N GLU A 504 -20.20 48.39 45.15
CA GLU A 504 -21.53 48.72 45.72
C GLU A 504 -22.56 49.53 44.91
N THR A 505 -23.70 48.85 44.67
CA THR A 505 -25.09 49.31 44.46
C THR A 505 -25.43 50.10 43.18
N ASN A 506 -26.36 49.64 42.33
CA ASN A 506 -27.83 49.77 42.48
C ASN A 506 -28.60 49.21 41.24
N GLU A 507 -29.92 49.20 41.38
CA GLU A 507 -31.00 48.51 40.66
C GLU A 507 -31.24 48.77 39.13
N THR A 508 -31.84 47.75 38.50
CA THR A 508 -32.83 47.72 37.39
C THR A 508 -32.63 48.56 36.11
N ASN A 509 -32.49 47.89 34.95
CA ASN A 509 -33.44 48.02 33.84
C ASN A 509 -33.23 46.95 32.75
N GLU A 510 -34.34 46.41 32.23
CA GLU A 510 -34.42 45.62 31.01
C GLU A 510 -34.16 46.51 29.78
N THR A 511 -33.29 46.09 28.87
CA THR A 511 -33.57 46.12 27.42
C THR A 511 -32.64 45.16 26.68
N ASN A 512 -33.31 44.30 25.92
CA ASN A 512 -32.88 43.30 24.96
C ASN A 512 -31.94 43.87 23.88
N GLU A 513 -30.66 43.49 23.87
CA GLU A 513 -29.79 43.53 22.69
C GLU A 513 -28.83 42.32 22.71
N THR A 514 -28.80 41.62 21.59
CA THR A 514 -28.13 40.36 21.30
C THR A 514 -26.60 40.44 21.48
N ASN A 515 -26.07 39.87 22.56
CA ASN A 515 -24.66 39.50 22.69
C ASN A 515 -24.50 37.99 22.46
N GLU A 516 -24.30 37.59 21.20
CA GLU A 516 -23.97 36.21 20.81
C GLU A 516 -22.50 35.84 21.10
N SER A 517 -21.78 36.56 21.98
CA SER A 517 -20.34 36.34 22.25
C SER A 517 -20.00 35.60 23.55
N GLU A 518 -20.97 35.07 24.30
CA GLU A 518 -20.75 34.53 25.67
C GLU A 518 -21.09 33.03 25.88
N ALA A 519 -21.07 32.17 24.86
CA ALA A 519 -21.43 30.75 25.01
C ALA A 519 -20.23 29.80 25.26
N GLY A 520 -20.43 28.77 26.09
CA GLY A 520 -19.47 27.66 26.28
C GLY A 520 -19.27 26.80 25.03
N PHE A 521 -18.65 25.61 25.16
CA PHE A 521 -18.38 24.77 23.98
C PHE A 521 -19.68 24.37 23.25
N ARG A 522 -19.67 24.42 21.91
CA ARG A 522 -20.80 24.00 21.07
C ARG A 522 -21.28 22.60 21.48
N ALA A 523 -22.56 22.46 21.78
CA ALA A 523 -23.15 21.20 22.22
C ALA A 523 -22.89 20.05 21.23
N ALA A 524 -22.86 20.34 19.92
CA ALA A 524 -22.51 19.37 18.90
C ALA A 524 -21.08 18.82 19.05
N LEU A 525 -20.10 19.68 19.36
CA LEU A 525 -18.70 19.29 19.51
C LEU A 525 -18.47 18.52 20.82
N VAL A 526 -19.10 18.95 21.92
CA VAL A 526 -19.10 18.19 23.18
C VAL A 526 -19.76 16.82 22.99
N GLY A 527 -20.86 16.78 22.23
CA GLY A 527 -21.54 15.56 21.83
C GLY A 527 -20.60 14.55 21.18
N LYS A 528 -19.85 14.97 20.14
CA LYS A 528 -18.85 14.13 19.44
C LYS A 528 -17.84 13.50 20.41
N LEU A 529 -17.28 14.28 21.34
CA LEU A 529 -16.32 13.75 22.33
C LEU A 529 -16.98 12.77 23.30
N THR A 530 -18.17 13.08 23.80
CA THR A 530 -18.87 12.21 24.75
C THR A 530 -19.32 10.90 24.11
N GLU A 531 -19.77 10.94 22.85
CA GLU A 531 -20.11 9.77 22.06
C GLU A 531 -18.88 8.89 21.84
N LEU A 532 -17.75 9.48 21.46
CA LEU A 532 -16.47 8.78 21.31
C LEU A 532 -16.10 8.03 22.61
N LEU A 533 -16.13 8.70 23.76
CA LEU A 533 -15.80 8.06 25.05
C LEU A 533 -16.80 6.94 25.43
N LEU A 534 -18.07 7.11 25.05
CA LEU A 534 -19.16 6.21 25.37
C LEU A 534 -19.11 4.92 24.53
N THR A 535 -18.83 5.01 23.23
CA THR A 535 -19.06 3.91 22.28
C THR A 535 -17.79 3.39 21.60
N ALA A 536 -16.72 4.17 21.49
CA ALA A 536 -15.53 3.76 20.75
C ALA A 536 -14.91 2.48 21.35
N PRO A 537 -14.10 1.70 20.64
CA PRO A 537 -13.35 0.58 21.22
C PRO A 537 -12.26 1.00 22.22
N ALA A 538 -11.81 0.09 23.09
CA ALA A 538 -10.76 0.39 24.09
C ALA A 538 -9.46 0.89 23.44
N ARG A 539 -9.07 0.27 22.32
CA ARG A 539 -7.88 0.63 21.54
C ARG A 539 -7.96 2.03 20.93
N ALA A 540 -9.14 2.46 20.47
CA ALA A 540 -9.33 3.79 19.90
C ALA A 540 -9.10 4.89 20.96
N LEU A 541 -9.26 4.55 22.24
CA LEU A 541 -9.05 5.45 23.37
C LEU A 541 -7.67 5.35 24.02
N GLU A 542 -6.80 4.41 23.60
CA GLU A 542 -5.43 4.30 24.14
C GLU A 542 -4.62 5.59 23.91
N ARG A 543 -4.85 6.25 22.77
CA ARG A 543 -4.16 7.47 22.38
C ARG A 543 -5.04 8.37 21.51
N LEU A 544 -5.69 9.34 22.13
CA LEU A 544 -6.46 10.38 21.44
C LEU A 544 -5.55 11.55 21.06
N ARG A 545 -5.57 11.91 19.77
CA ARG A 545 -4.79 13.02 19.21
C ARG A 545 -5.75 14.13 18.74
N PRO A 546 -5.64 15.36 19.29
CA PRO A 546 -6.61 16.42 19.02
C PRO A 546 -6.73 16.79 17.55
N TYR A 547 -5.61 16.96 16.83
CA TYR A 547 -5.66 17.35 15.42
C TYR A 547 -6.15 16.23 14.52
N ALA A 548 -5.82 14.96 14.82
CA ALA A 548 -6.39 13.82 14.12
C ALA A 548 -7.91 13.73 14.28
N LEU A 549 -8.42 13.99 15.50
CA LEU A 549 -9.87 14.03 15.75
C LEU A 549 -10.54 15.22 15.06
N ALA A 550 -9.91 16.38 15.07
CA ALA A 550 -10.43 17.56 14.39
C ALA A 550 -10.58 17.34 12.88
N ASP A 551 -9.54 16.78 12.24
CA ASP A 551 -9.56 16.44 10.83
C ASP A 551 -10.66 15.40 10.53
N ALA A 552 -10.80 14.36 11.38
CA ALA A 552 -11.84 13.34 11.24
C ALA A 552 -13.26 13.89 11.45
N TRP A 553 -13.43 14.87 12.33
CA TRP A 553 -14.71 15.50 12.62
C TRP A 553 -15.08 16.64 11.68
N GLY A 554 -14.15 17.08 10.83
CA GLY A 554 -14.29 18.28 10.00
C GLY A 554 -14.38 19.57 10.82
N GLU A 555 -13.73 19.61 11.98
CA GLU A 555 -13.80 20.71 12.95
C GLU A 555 -12.47 21.48 13.04
N ALA A 556 -12.51 22.71 13.54
CA ALA A 556 -11.29 23.49 13.71
C ALA A 556 -10.36 22.86 14.77
N ARG A 557 -9.10 22.61 14.39
CA ARG A 557 -8.06 22.00 15.24
C ARG A 557 -7.88 22.69 16.61
N ALA A 558 -7.94 24.03 16.62
CA ALA A 558 -7.87 24.81 17.86
C ALA A 558 -9.06 24.54 18.80
N GLU A 559 -10.29 24.46 18.25
CA GLU A 559 -11.48 24.20 19.06
C GLU A 559 -11.48 22.80 19.68
N VAL A 560 -10.99 21.80 18.95
CA VAL A 560 -10.89 20.43 19.46
C VAL A 560 -9.81 20.31 20.54
N LEU A 561 -8.65 20.94 20.34
CA LEU A 561 -7.59 20.99 21.35
C LEU A 561 -8.09 21.67 22.64
N ASP A 562 -8.74 22.83 22.52
CA ASP A 562 -9.38 23.53 23.64
C ASP A 562 -10.33 22.60 24.39
N LEU A 563 -11.26 21.96 23.68
CA LEU A 563 -12.26 21.07 24.27
C LEU A 563 -11.59 19.91 25.02
N MET A 564 -10.59 19.27 24.44
CA MET A 564 -9.90 18.13 25.06
C MET A 564 -9.14 18.53 26.33
N LEU A 565 -8.51 19.72 26.34
CA LEU A 565 -7.85 20.25 27.54
C LEU A 565 -8.86 20.52 28.67
N HIS A 566 -10.01 21.12 28.35
CA HIS A 566 -11.06 21.35 29.36
C HIS A 566 -11.72 20.04 29.81
N ALA A 567 -11.86 19.06 28.91
CA ALA A 567 -12.31 17.72 29.26
C ALA A 567 -11.32 17.03 30.21
N ALA A 568 -10.02 17.26 30.04
CA ALA A 568 -9.02 16.81 30.99
C ALA A 568 -9.18 17.49 32.36
N SER A 569 -9.38 18.81 32.40
CA SER A 569 -9.68 19.53 33.65
C SER A 569 -10.97 19.05 34.32
N ALA A 570 -11.94 18.60 33.54
CA ALA A 570 -13.20 18.03 34.02
C ALA A 570 -13.09 16.56 34.45
N GLY A 571 -11.91 15.95 34.37
CA GLY A 571 -11.63 14.55 34.75
C GLY A 571 -12.14 13.50 33.77
N LEU A 572 -12.47 13.89 32.53
CA LEU A 572 -12.85 12.96 31.46
C LEU A 572 -11.65 12.37 30.72
N LEU A 573 -10.54 13.11 30.70
CA LEU A 573 -9.31 12.75 30.04
C LEU A 573 -8.13 12.97 30.99
N GLU A 574 -7.10 12.18 30.80
CA GLU A 574 -5.76 12.39 31.34
C GLU A 574 -4.87 12.88 30.20
N VAL A 575 -4.01 13.83 30.52
CA VAL A 575 -2.96 14.30 29.62
C VAL A 575 -1.75 13.38 29.73
N ALA A 576 -1.12 13.11 28.59
CA ALA A 576 0.08 12.31 28.49
C ALA A 576 1.06 12.93 27.48
N TRP A 577 2.36 12.75 27.70
CA TRP A 577 3.40 13.17 26.78
C TRP A 577 4.02 11.94 26.12
N ASP A 578 3.85 11.81 24.82
CA ASP A 578 4.44 10.72 24.05
C ASP A 578 5.75 11.16 23.42
N LEU A 579 6.81 10.39 23.68
CA LEU A 579 8.07 10.46 22.94
C LEU A 579 7.89 9.75 21.61
N VAL A 580 7.75 10.53 20.55
CA VAL A 580 7.47 10.06 19.20
C VAL A 580 8.76 9.93 18.42
N CYS A 581 8.92 8.79 17.74
CA CYS A 581 10.07 8.60 16.88
C CYS A 581 9.90 9.44 15.59
N PRO A 582 10.90 10.27 15.20
CA PRO A 582 10.81 11.14 14.03
C PRO A 582 10.66 10.38 12.72
N GLU A 583 11.12 9.13 12.69
CA GLU A 583 11.09 8.29 11.49
C GLU A 583 9.74 7.60 11.29
N CYS A 584 9.11 7.11 12.36
CA CYS A 584 7.87 6.34 12.23
C CYS A 584 6.62 7.00 12.79
N ALA A 585 6.76 8.17 13.43
CA ALA A 585 5.68 8.91 14.06
C ALA A 585 4.85 8.07 15.08
N GLN A 586 5.47 7.03 15.65
CA GLN A 586 4.87 6.20 16.69
C GLN A 586 5.45 6.53 18.06
N PRO A 587 4.62 6.51 19.13
CA PRO A 587 5.09 6.68 20.49
C PRO A 587 6.03 5.52 20.87
N ARG A 588 7.14 5.85 21.53
CA ARG A 588 8.16 4.91 22.02
C ARG A 588 8.22 4.84 23.52
N ALA A 589 7.87 5.93 24.16
CA ALA A 589 7.60 5.98 25.58
C ALA A 589 6.53 7.03 25.82
N THR A 590 5.80 6.88 26.92
CA THR A 590 4.96 7.94 27.46
C THR A 590 5.63 8.43 28.74
N ILE A 591 5.97 9.71 28.79
CA ILE A 591 6.59 10.33 29.96
C ILE A 591 5.51 11.04 30.81
N PRO A 592 5.61 10.97 32.15
CA PRO A 592 4.63 11.58 33.05
C PRO A 592 4.76 13.10 33.13
N SER A 593 5.94 13.64 32.80
CA SER A 593 6.26 15.07 32.86
C SER A 593 7.34 15.43 31.84
N LEU A 594 7.33 16.69 31.37
CA LEU A 594 8.35 17.20 30.45
C LEU A 594 9.74 17.36 31.09
N GLY A 595 9.82 17.43 32.43
CA GLY A 595 11.11 17.38 33.15
C GLY A 595 11.82 16.03 33.04
N GLY A 596 11.13 14.98 32.59
CA GLY A 596 11.69 13.64 32.34
C GLY A 596 12.19 13.41 30.91
N VAL A 597 12.13 14.42 30.03
CA VAL A 597 12.67 14.34 28.65
C VAL A 597 14.20 14.20 28.74
N SER A 598 14.72 13.11 28.19
CA SER A 598 16.15 12.82 28.16
C SER A 598 16.86 13.66 27.09
N ARG A 599 18.19 13.55 26.97
CA ARG A 599 18.92 14.20 25.85
C ARG A 599 18.84 13.41 24.55
N THR A 600 18.48 12.13 24.59
CA THR A 600 18.60 11.20 23.47
C THR A 600 17.55 10.09 23.54
N GLY A 601 16.64 10.09 22.58
CA GLY A 601 15.67 9.03 22.37
C GLY A 601 16.23 7.94 21.49
N ALA A 602 15.70 6.73 21.63
CA ALA A 602 16.02 5.60 20.77
C ALA A 602 14.74 4.93 20.26
N CYS A 603 14.73 4.57 18.98
CA CYS A 603 13.68 3.75 18.41
C CYS A 603 14.25 2.40 17.98
N PRO A 604 14.07 1.32 18.76
CA PRO A 604 14.52 -0.02 18.36
C PRO A 604 13.87 -0.51 17.06
N SER A 605 12.65 -0.03 16.79
CA SER A 605 11.88 -0.36 15.58
C SER A 605 12.43 0.27 14.30
N CYS A 606 12.98 1.48 14.38
CA CYS A 606 13.55 2.22 13.25
C CYS A 606 15.09 2.21 13.25
N ARG A 607 15.70 1.79 14.35
CA ARG A 607 17.15 1.85 14.62
C ARG A 607 17.74 3.24 14.44
N VAL A 608 17.01 4.23 14.93
CA VAL A 608 17.50 5.61 15.04
C VAL A 608 17.66 5.97 16.50
N THR A 609 18.77 6.64 16.80
CA THR A 609 18.89 7.51 17.96
C THR A 609 18.61 8.93 17.48
N TYR A 610 17.87 9.69 18.27
CA TYR A 610 17.48 11.04 17.93
C TYR A 610 17.57 11.92 19.15
N ALA A 611 17.86 13.20 18.95
CA ALA A 611 17.73 14.18 20.01
C ALA A 611 16.24 14.29 20.36
N GLU A 612 15.92 14.19 21.66
CA GLU A 612 14.59 14.54 22.11
C GLU A 612 14.46 16.08 22.05
N ASP A 613 13.40 16.53 21.38
CA ASP A 613 13.16 17.90 20.99
C ASP A 613 11.64 18.17 21.11
N LEU A 614 11.29 19.15 21.94
CA LEU A 614 9.91 19.52 22.21
C LEU A 614 9.13 19.98 20.97
N ALA A 615 9.82 20.45 19.94
CA ALA A 615 9.19 20.92 18.71
C ALA A 615 8.85 19.80 17.73
N SER A 616 9.48 18.63 17.84
CA SER A 616 9.44 17.62 16.77
C SER A 616 9.27 16.16 17.25
N THR A 617 9.62 15.84 18.50
CA THR A 617 9.64 14.43 18.99
C THR A 617 8.90 14.21 20.30
N VAL A 618 8.30 15.26 20.88
CA VAL A 618 7.42 15.15 22.05
C VAL A 618 6.02 15.62 21.64
N GLU A 619 5.02 14.75 21.74
CA GLU A 619 3.63 15.04 21.40
C GLU A 619 2.70 14.94 22.60
N LEU A 620 1.74 15.85 22.67
CA LEU A 620 0.61 15.82 23.59
C LEU A 620 -0.40 14.76 23.12
N ALA A 621 -0.76 13.86 24.01
CA ALA A 621 -1.80 12.86 23.82
C ALA A 621 -2.79 12.87 24.98
N PHE A 622 -4.00 12.37 24.72
CA PHE A 622 -5.06 12.24 25.72
C PHE A 622 -5.55 10.79 25.79
N ARG A 623 -6.02 10.39 26.96
CA ARG A 623 -6.65 9.08 27.19
C ARG A 623 -7.66 9.18 28.33
N PRO A 624 -8.74 8.40 28.35
CA PRO A 624 -9.63 8.39 29.51
C PRO A 624 -8.91 7.80 30.74
N PRO A 625 -9.16 8.31 31.95
CA PRO A 625 -8.65 7.70 33.17
C PRO A 625 -9.21 6.29 33.33
N ARG A 626 -8.44 5.36 33.92
CA ARG A 626 -8.90 3.97 34.17
C ARG A 626 -10.19 3.89 34.98
N SER A 627 -10.41 4.88 35.87
CA SER A 627 -11.62 5.01 36.67
C SER A 627 -12.88 5.38 35.87
N LEU A 628 -12.69 5.91 34.66
CA LEU A 628 -13.74 6.16 33.68
C LEU A 628 -13.82 4.99 32.70
N ARG A 629 -12.69 4.50 32.19
CA ARG A 629 -12.66 3.43 31.20
C ARG A 629 -11.30 2.73 31.11
N GLU A 630 -11.30 1.39 31.11
CA GLU A 630 -10.08 0.59 30.88
C GLU A 630 -9.76 0.49 29.38
N THR A 631 -8.51 0.79 29.02
CA THR A 631 -8.08 0.95 27.61
C THR A 631 -7.02 -0.06 27.16
N THR A 632 -6.47 -0.90 28.04
CA THR A 632 -5.39 -1.84 27.69
C THR A 632 -5.85 -2.93 26.71
N ALA A 633 -5.40 -2.86 25.46
CA ALA A 633 -5.61 -3.91 24.47
C ALA A 633 -4.50 -4.98 24.52
N SER A 634 -4.89 -6.24 24.36
CA SER A 634 -3.92 -7.32 24.13
C SER A 634 -3.27 -7.17 22.75
N VAL A 635 -1.98 -7.44 22.67
CA VAL A 635 -1.21 -7.40 21.42
C VAL A 635 -1.26 -8.76 20.73
N TYR A 636 -1.54 -8.76 19.43
CA TYR A 636 -1.56 -9.95 18.56
C TYR A 636 -0.55 -9.84 17.42
N CYS A 637 -0.12 -8.63 17.05
CA CYS A 637 0.98 -8.36 16.12
C CYS A 637 1.55 -6.94 16.27
N LEU A 638 2.88 -6.80 16.26
CA LEU A 638 3.56 -5.48 16.33
C LEU A 638 4.17 -5.02 14.99
N GLY A 639 4.39 -5.93 14.05
CA GLY A 639 5.14 -5.68 12.81
C GLY A 639 4.31 -5.26 11.60
N SER A 640 2.99 -5.13 11.76
CA SER A 640 2.06 -4.97 10.63
C SER A 640 2.27 -3.65 9.85
N PRO A 641 2.00 -3.63 8.53
CA PRO A 641 2.11 -2.39 7.74
C PRO A 641 1.20 -1.27 8.25
N ALA A 642 0.02 -1.59 8.82
CA ALA A 642 -0.88 -0.60 9.41
C ALA A 642 -0.24 0.19 10.58
N ALA A 643 0.77 -0.37 11.25
CA ALA A 643 1.52 0.35 12.28
C ALA A 643 2.48 1.42 11.71
N ARG A 644 2.74 1.40 10.39
CA ARG A 644 3.67 2.30 9.69
C ARG A 644 3.12 2.76 8.34
N PRO A 645 2.00 3.50 8.33
CA PRO A 645 1.30 3.86 7.08
C PRO A 645 2.10 4.80 6.16
N HIS A 646 3.13 5.48 6.66
CA HIS A 646 4.04 6.32 5.86
C HIS A 646 5.09 5.50 5.09
N VAL A 647 5.28 4.21 5.43
CA VAL A 647 6.20 3.33 4.71
C VAL A 647 5.43 2.65 3.58
N LEU A 648 5.72 3.06 2.36
CA LEU A 648 5.06 2.57 1.15
C LEU A 648 5.59 1.19 0.73
N VAL A 649 6.88 0.96 0.94
CA VAL A 649 7.55 -0.30 0.59
C VAL A 649 8.47 -0.68 1.74
N GLN A 650 8.49 -1.95 2.12
CA GLN A 650 9.54 -2.50 2.98
C GLN A 650 9.95 -3.87 2.44
N GLN A 651 11.24 -4.06 2.14
CA GLN A 651 11.80 -5.29 1.55
C GLN A 651 13.10 -5.68 2.24
N VAL A 652 13.31 -6.98 2.47
CA VAL A 652 14.59 -7.54 2.92
C VAL A 652 15.31 -8.13 1.72
N LEU A 653 16.49 -7.59 1.38
CA LEU A 653 17.30 -8.03 0.26
C LEU A 653 18.50 -8.83 0.74
N ALA A 654 18.66 -10.06 0.29
CA ALA A 654 19.87 -10.84 0.51
C ALA A 654 21.07 -10.22 -0.25
N PRO A 655 22.32 -10.50 0.15
CA PRO A 655 23.50 -10.08 -0.61
C PRO A 655 23.43 -10.53 -2.08
N GLY A 656 23.63 -9.60 -3.01
CA GLY A 656 23.53 -9.83 -4.46
C GLY A 656 22.10 -9.96 -5.01
N GLU A 657 21.08 -9.79 -4.17
CA GLU A 657 19.69 -9.91 -4.62
C GLU A 657 19.24 -8.64 -5.35
N VAL A 658 18.57 -8.83 -6.50
CA VAL A 658 17.82 -7.80 -7.22
C VAL A 658 16.33 -8.08 -7.04
N ARG A 659 15.57 -7.09 -6.58
CA ARG A 659 14.13 -7.18 -6.41
C ARG A 659 13.41 -6.03 -7.10
N VAL A 660 12.43 -6.38 -7.91
CA VAL A 660 11.55 -5.42 -8.58
C VAL A 660 10.25 -5.31 -7.81
N VAL A 661 9.93 -4.09 -7.36
CA VAL A 661 8.70 -3.78 -6.63
C VAL A 661 8.01 -2.60 -7.28
N ARG A 662 6.68 -2.60 -7.37
CA ARG A 662 5.94 -1.42 -7.82
C ARG A 662 5.15 -0.83 -6.68
N ALA A 663 5.27 0.46 -6.51
CA ALA A 663 4.53 1.17 -5.50
C ALA A 663 4.01 2.49 -6.08
N ARG A 664 2.84 2.89 -5.62
CA ARG A 664 2.25 4.18 -5.98
C ARG A 664 2.84 5.25 -5.09
N LEU A 665 3.45 6.27 -5.71
CA LEU A 665 3.93 7.47 -5.02
C LEU A 665 2.94 8.62 -5.20
N GLY A 666 2.53 9.22 -4.09
CA GLY A 666 1.83 10.50 -4.10
C GLY A 666 2.78 11.65 -4.44
N VAL A 667 2.23 12.80 -4.82
CA VAL A 667 3.02 14.02 -5.07
C VAL A 667 3.71 14.45 -3.78
N GLY A 668 5.02 14.74 -3.85
CA GLY A 668 5.79 15.25 -2.73
C GLY A 668 7.13 14.55 -2.54
N GLU A 669 7.72 14.79 -1.37
CA GLU A 669 9.01 14.21 -1.00
C GLU A 669 8.83 12.82 -0.39
N HIS A 670 9.70 11.91 -0.81
CA HIS A 670 9.83 10.56 -0.33
C HIS A 670 11.29 10.31 0.03
N ARG A 671 11.51 9.28 0.83
CA ARG A 671 12.83 8.89 1.29
C ARG A 671 12.97 7.38 1.18
N VAL A 672 14.13 6.94 0.72
CA VAL A 672 14.53 5.55 0.80
C VAL A 672 15.54 5.41 1.92
N ALA A 673 15.18 4.65 2.93
CA ALA A 673 15.96 4.50 4.15
C ALA A 673 15.88 3.07 4.66
N GLY A 674 16.68 2.78 5.67
CA GLY A 674 16.68 1.48 6.32
C GLY A 674 17.58 1.51 7.53
N PRO A 675 17.41 0.57 8.47
CA PRO A 675 18.32 0.44 9.58
C PRO A 675 19.79 0.30 9.14
N GLY A 676 20.64 1.24 9.54
CA GLY A 676 22.05 1.28 9.14
C GLY A 676 22.30 1.77 7.70
N LEU A 677 21.26 2.24 7.00
CA LEU A 677 21.37 2.85 5.68
C LEU A 677 21.28 4.38 5.80
N ALA A 678 22.21 5.09 5.18
CA ALA A 678 22.09 6.53 4.96
C ALA A 678 20.84 6.81 4.10
N PRO A 679 19.97 7.74 4.52
CA PRO A 679 18.74 8.03 3.80
C PRO A 679 19.04 8.67 2.43
N TRP A 680 18.21 8.33 1.45
CA TRP A 680 18.26 8.87 0.10
C TRP A 680 16.92 9.50 -0.26
N GLU A 681 16.93 10.76 -0.70
CA GLU A 681 15.70 11.52 -0.98
C GLU A 681 15.26 11.39 -2.45
N LEU A 682 13.95 11.34 -2.64
CA LEU A 682 13.27 11.15 -3.92
C LEU A 682 12.01 12.04 -3.97
N THR A 683 11.92 12.91 -4.96
CA THR A 683 10.73 13.72 -5.22
C THR A 683 9.83 13.05 -6.26
N ALA A 684 8.55 12.92 -5.95
CA ALA A 684 7.52 12.48 -6.89
C ALA A 684 6.70 13.67 -7.40
N SER A 685 6.69 13.91 -8.71
CA SER A 685 5.99 15.03 -9.35
C SER A 685 5.09 14.55 -10.50
N PRO A 686 3.90 15.15 -10.71
CA PRO A 686 3.08 14.86 -11.89
C PRO A 686 3.80 15.18 -13.22
N SER A 687 4.75 16.12 -13.20
CA SER A 687 5.49 16.58 -14.38
C SER A 687 6.71 15.73 -14.74
N ALA A 688 7.05 14.73 -13.93
CA ALA A 688 8.21 13.88 -14.17
C ALA A 688 7.87 12.71 -15.12
N TYR A 689 8.86 12.29 -15.91
CA TYR A 689 8.67 11.30 -16.98
C TYR A 689 9.14 9.89 -16.61
N LEU A 690 9.96 9.72 -15.56
CA LEU A 690 10.50 8.43 -15.15
C LEU A 690 9.50 7.63 -14.32
N ASP A 691 9.14 6.46 -14.86
CA ASP A 691 8.24 5.50 -14.21
C ASP A 691 9.00 4.31 -13.58
N VAL A 692 10.34 4.35 -13.64
CA VAL A 692 11.26 3.33 -13.09
C VAL A 692 12.38 4.02 -12.31
N CYS A 693 12.69 3.50 -11.12
CA CYS A 693 13.78 3.96 -10.27
C CYS A 693 14.67 2.77 -9.90
N LYS A 694 15.88 2.72 -10.46
CA LYS A 694 16.89 1.73 -10.09
C LYS A 694 17.70 2.23 -8.90
N MET A 695 17.83 1.40 -7.87
CA MET A 695 18.45 1.76 -6.61
C MET A 695 19.40 0.66 -6.16
N HIS A 696 20.62 1.05 -5.80
CA HIS A 696 21.63 0.14 -5.28
C HIS A 696 21.90 0.44 -3.82
N VAL A 697 21.91 -0.61 -3.00
CA VAL A 697 22.31 -0.58 -1.60
C VAL A 697 23.70 -1.15 -1.48
N LYS A 698 24.63 -0.37 -0.93
CA LYS A 698 26.02 -0.79 -0.75
C LYS A 698 26.64 -0.07 0.44
N ASP A 699 27.38 -0.78 1.28
CA ASP A 699 28.19 -0.21 2.37
C ASP A 699 27.43 0.78 3.28
N GLY A 700 26.17 0.49 3.60
CA GLY A 700 25.35 1.36 4.44
C GLY A 700 24.83 2.62 3.74
N ALA A 701 24.86 2.68 2.41
CA ALA A 701 24.32 3.79 1.62
C ALA A 701 23.37 3.28 0.54
N VAL A 702 22.39 4.13 0.20
CA VAL A 702 21.49 3.94 -0.94
C VAL A 702 21.91 4.92 -2.04
N SER A 703 21.96 4.46 -3.28
CA SER A 703 22.30 5.27 -4.45
C SER A 703 21.34 5.00 -5.60
N ALA A 704 20.95 6.04 -6.33
CA ALA A 704 20.09 5.94 -7.51
C ALA A 704 20.53 6.96 -8.58
N ALA A 705 20.21 6.67 -9.84
CA ALA A 705 20.55 7.56 -10.96
C ALA A 705 19.65 8.82 -11.04
N THR A 706 18.52 8.84 -10.32
CA THR A 706 17.55 9.94 -10.32
C THR A 706 17.03 10.22 -8.91
N HIS A 707 16.71 11.49 -8.67
CA HIS A 707 15.97 11.96 -7.49
C HIS A 707 14.55 12.43 -7.85
N LEU A 708 14.13 12.31 -9.11
CA LEU A 708 12.83 12.79 -9.59
C LEU A 708 12.12 11.68 -10.37
N VAL A 709 10.92 11.33 -9.93
CA VAL A 709 10.06 10.29 -10.55
C VAL A 709 8.63 10.80 -10.71
N ARG A 710 7.86 10.13 -11.56
CA ARG A 710 6.44 10.48 -11.75
C ARG A 710 5.66 10.23 -10.45
N ALA A 711 4.74 11.11 -10.12
CA ALA A 711 3.74 10.85 -9.08
C ALA A 711 2.66 9.90 -9.63
N ALA A 712 2.98 8.62 -9.70
CA ALA A 712 2.15 7.56 -10.24
C ALA A 712 2.54 6.20 -9.63
N GLU A 713 2.09 5.11 -10.23
CA GLU A 713 2.69 3.80 -9.97
C GLU A 713 4.10 3.75 -10.57
N ILE A 714 5.11 3.52 -9.72
CA ILE A 714 6.52 3.52 -10.08
C ILE A 714 7.10 2.14 -9.83
N THR A 715 7.97 1.68 -10.74
CA THR A 715 8.75 0.46 -10.57
C THR A 715 10.09 0.77 -9.92
N PHE A 716 10.31 0.28 -8.70
CA PHE A 716 11.61 0.27 -8.04
C PHE A 716 12.34 -1.04 -8.35
N GLU A 717 13.58 -0.93 -8.81
CA GLU A 717 14.50 -2.05 -8.96
C GLU A 717 15.56 -1.90 -7.87
N LEU A 718 15.41 -2.65 -6.79
CA LEU A 718 16.25 -2.59 -5.61
C LEU A 718 17.31 -3.68 -5.68
N GLU A 719 18.57 -3.31 -5.69
CA GLU A 719 19.71 -4.25 -5.72
C GLU A 719 20.55 -4.09 -4.45
N ASN A 720 20.84 -5.20 -3.78
CA ASN A 720 21.79 -5.21 -2.66
C ASN A 720 23.18 -5.64 -3.15
N LEU A 721 24.06 -4.67 -3.35
CA LEU A 721 25.47 -4.86 -3.72
C LEU A 721 26.39 -5.07 -2.50
N GLY A 722 25.82 -5.08 -1.28
CA GLY A 722 26.54 -5.32 -0.04
C GLY A 722 26.77 -6.81 0.25
N VAL A 723 27.49 -7.07 1.33
CA VAL A 723 27.78 -8.43 1.83
C VAL A 723 26.84 -8.90 2.94
N GLU A 724 26.03 -7.99 3.48
CA GLU A 724 25.03 -8.26 4.52
C GLU A 724 23.60 -8.06 3.98
N PRO A 725 22.59 -8.75 4.54
CA PRO A 725 21.21 -8.48 4.20
C PRO A 725 20.80 -7.03 4.51
N ALA A 726 20.07 -6.40 3.59
CA ALA A 726 19.63 -5.01 3.73
C ALA A 726 18.10 -4.92 3.84
N LEU A 727 17.60 -4.24 4.88
CA LEU A 727 16.19 -3.87 5.00
C LEU A 727 15.98 -2.49 4.36
N VAL A 728 15.37 -2.45 3.19
CA VAL A 728 15.09 -1.23 2.43
C VAL A 728 13.65 -0.80 2.64
N ARG A 729 13.44 0.49 2.91
CA ARG A 729 12.13 1.11 3.03
C ARG A 729 12.01 2.28 2.07
N VAL A 730 10.87 2.39 1.41
CA VAL A 730 10.46 3.61 0.71
C VAL A 730 9.37 4.26 1.55
N GLU A 731 9.58 5.50 1.95
CA GLU A 731 8.79 6.22 2.94
C GLU A 731 8.34 7.55 2.36
N THR A 732 7.12 7.97 2.66
CA THR A 732 6.68 9.33 2.35
C THR A 732 7.11 10.27 3.47
N LEU A 733 7.81 11.35 3.12
CA LEU A 733 8.27 12.38 4.06
C LEU A 733 7.16 13.38 4.45
N ALA A 734 5.90 12.99 4.23
CA ALA A 734 4.76 13.70 4.77
C ALA A 734 4.81 13.57 6.29
N HIS A 735 5.44 14.54 6.94
CA HIS A 735 5.39 14.75 8.37
C HIS A 735 3.94 14.59 8.80
N ARG A 736 3.63 13.62 9.66
CA ARG A 736 2.29 13.50 10.22
C ARG A 736 1.98 14.80 10.95
N ARG A 737 1.06 15.59 10.39
CA ARG A 737 0.69 16.93 10.90
C ARG A 737 -0.51 16.88 11.84
N ASP A 738 -0.86 15.69 12.33
CA ASP A 738 -2.06 15.38 13.11
C ASP A 738 -1.77 15.24 14.62
N GLY A 739 -0.52 15.48 15.04
CA GLY A 739 -0.09 15.59 16.43
C GLY A 739 0.04 17.03 16.91
N VAL A 740 -0.08 17.25 18.22
CA VAL A 740 0.21 18.54 18.88
C VAL A 740 1.56 18.39 19.58
N THR A 741 2.59 19.11 19.15
CA THR A 741 3.93 18.99 19.75
C THR A 741 3.97 19.68 21.11
N ALA A 742 4.95 19.32 21.95
CA ALA A 742 5.10 19.93 23.27
C ALA A 742 5.33 21.44 23.19
N ALA A 743 6.10 21.91 22.20
CA ALA A 743 6.25 23.34 21.94
C ALA A 743 4.90 24.05 21.71
N VAL A 744 4.02 23.46 20.89
CA VAL A 744 2.68 24.01 20.63
C VAL A 744 1.79 23.89 21.86
N ALA A 745 1.79 22.75 22.55
CA ALA A 745 0.97 22.52 23.73
C ALA A 745 1.31 23.45 24.91
N LEU A 746 2.60 23.67 25.19
CA LEU A 746 3.08 24.52 26.29
C LEU A 746 2.63 25.98 26.20
N SER A 747 2.40 26.45 24.99
CA SER A 747 1.90 27.81 24.77
C SER A 747 0.40 27.97 25.10
N HIS A 748 -0.33 26.86 25.32
CA HIS A 748 -1.78 26.85 25.52
C HIS A 748 -2.22 27.26 26.94
N PRO A 749 -3.14 28.23 27.13
CA PRO A 749 -3.55 28.73 28.44
C PRO A 749 -4.13 27.66 29.37
N THR A 750 -5.06 26.86 28.87
CA THR A 750 -5.74 25.82 29.67
C THR A 750 -4.81 24.72 30.16
N LEU A 751 -3.74 24.39 29.42
CA LEU A 751 -2.77 23.39 29.86
C LEU A 751 -2.07 23.83 31.16
N ARG A 752 -1.95 25.15 31.40
CA ARG A 752 -1.29 25.71 32.58
C ARG A 752 -2.07 25.48 33.88
N GLY A 753 -3.40 25.39 33.81
CA GLY A 753 -4.26 25.10 34.98
C GLY A 753 -4.24 23.63 35.42
N LEU A 754 -3.70 22.72 34.59
CA LEU A 754 -3.60 21.29 34.87
C LEU A 754 -2.32 21.00 35.67
N MET A 755 -2.31 21.41 36.95
CA MET A 755 -1.14 21.43 37.84
C MET A 755 -0.43 20.07 38.10
N SER A 756 -0.96 18.94 37.61
CA SER A 756 -0.41 17.60 37.88
C SER A 756 0.34 16.94 36.71
N VAL A 757 0.41 17.56 35.51
CA VAL A 757 1.05 16.97 34.30
C VAL A 757 2.25 17.82 33.79
N ALA A 758 2.78 18.66 34.69
CA ALA A 758 4.09 19.31 34.65
C ALA A 758 4.39 20.13 33.38
N LEU A 759 4.00 21.40 33.46
CA LEU A 759 4.87 22.49 33.01
C LEU A 759 6.24 22.34 33.66
N LEU A 760 7.28 22.77 32.95
CA LEU A 760 8.64 22.86 33.43
C LEU A 760 8.65 23.64 34.76
N PRO A 761 9.30 23.15 35.83
CA PRO A 761 9.42 23.89 37.08
C PRO A 761 9.90 25.33 36.85
N GLU A 762 9.36 26.30 37.58
CA GLU A 762 9.77 27.71 37.46
C GLU A 762 11.29 27.84 37.65
N GLY A 763 11.97 28.43 36.65
CA GLY A 763 13.42 28.60 36.64
C GLY A 763 14.23 27.44 36.08
N GLU A 764 13.60 26.31 35.70
CA GLU A 764 14.30 25.21 35.04
C GLU A 764 14.40 25.47 33.52
N HIS A 765 15.62 25.47 32.99
CA HIS A 765 15.89 25.60 31.55
C HIS A 765 15.59 24.26 30.86
N VAL A 766 14.78 24.27 29.80
CA VAL A 766 14.37 23.00 29.19
C VAL A 766 14.59 22.99 27.70
N SER A 767 15.53 22.12 27.35
CA SER A 767 15.82 21.59 26.02
C SER A 767 16.26 22.62 24.98
N VAL A 768 17.31 22.25 24.25
CA VAL A 768 17.68 22.90 23.00
C VAL A 768 16.70 22.36 21.95
N THR A 769 15.78 23.19 21.50
CA THR A 769 14.73 22.83 20.54
C THR A 769 15.03 23.40 19.16
N HIS A 770 14.67 22.68 18.09
CA HIS A 770 14.72 23.22 16.73
C HIS A 770 13.35 23.79 16.38
N ALA A 771 13.24 25.11 16.27
CA ALA A 771 11.98 25.78 15.99
C ALA A 771 12.12 26.74 14.80
N ALA A 772 11.03 26.87 14.05
CA ALA A 772 10.89 27.92 13.05
C ALA A 772 10.11 29.09 13.64
N PHE A 773 10.47 30.30 13.27
CA PHE A 773 9.86 31.52 13.76
C PHE A 773 9.44 32.40 12.60
N LEU A 774 8.23 32.95 12.68
CA LEU A 774 7.79 34.10 11.90
C LEU A 774 7.92 35.34 12.77
N PHE A 775 8.62 36.34 12.25
CA PHE A 775 8.75 37.64 12.87
C PHE A 775 7.98 38.65 12.03
N VAL A 776 7.19 39.47 12.71
CA VAL A 776 6.38 40.53 12.12
C VAL A 776 6.73 41.85 12.81
N ARG A 777 6.92 42.92 12.04
CA ARG A 777 7.12 44.26 12.60
C ARG A 777 6.31 45.29 11.82
N VAL A 778 5.65 46.18 12.54
CA VAL A 778 4.94 47.33 11.97
C VAL A 778 5.88 48.54 12.04
N GLY A 779 6.34 49.02 10.89
CA GLY A 779 7.17 50.22 10.81
C GLY A 779 6.36 51.51 10.95
N GLU A 780 7.06 52.59 11.35
CA GLU A 780 6.50 53.95 11.43
C GLU A 780 5.24 54.07 12.30
N LEU A 781 5.22 53.37 13.43
CA LEU A 781 4.08 53.32 14.37
C LEU A 781 3.60 54.73 14.78
N LEU A 782 4.53 55.64 15.08
CA LEU A 782 4.21 57.04 15.44
C LEU A 782 3.51 57.81 14.30
N GLY A 783 3.85 57.51 13.05
CA GLY A 783 3.17 58.07 11.89
C GLY A 783 1.75 57.52 11.76
N LEU A 784 1.54 56.23 12.05
CA LEU A 784 0.22 55.62 12.08
C LEU A 784 -0.70 56.25 13.15
N PHE A 785 -0.17 56.50 14.35
CA PHE A 785 -0.91 57.21 15.40
C PHE A 785 -1.22 58.66 15.02
N ALA A 786 -0.29 59.35 14.36
CA ALA A 786 -0.52 60.72 13.88
C ALA A 786 -1.61 60.76 12.79
N ASP A 787 -1.70 59.74 11.94
CA ASP A 787 -2.64 59.69 10.82
C ASP A 787 -4.06 59.26 11.24
N LEU A 788 -4.20 58.40 12.25
CA LEU A 788 -5.47 57.75 12.62
C LEU A 788 -5.99 58.08 14.03
N GLY A 789 -5.15 58.69 14.89
CA GLY A 789 -5.40 58.80 16.32
C GLY A 789 -5.34 57.45 17.04
N ASP A 790 -5.33 57.48 18.38
CA ASP A 790 -5.09 56.30 19.21
C ASP A 790 -6.14 55.20 19.02
N ALA A 791 -7.43 55.56 18.96
CA ALA A 791 -8.52 54.59 18.80
C ALA A 791 -8.53 53.93 17.41
N GLY A 792 -8.23 54.69 16.35
CA GLY A 792 -8.18 54.18 14.98
C GLY A 792 -6.96 53.29 14.74
N ALA A 793 -5.80 53.69 15.28
CA ALA A 793 -4.59 52.88 15.25
C ALA A 793 -4.77 51.57 16.05
N LEU A 794 -5.40 51.63 17.23
CA LEU A 794 -5.69 50.45 18.06
C LEU A 794 -6.59 49.45 17.34
N ALA A 795 -7.70 49.89 16.75
CA ALA A 795 -8.61 49.00 16.02
C ALA A 795 -7.95 48.32 14.81
N LEU A 796 -7.04 49.04 14.13
CA LEU A 796 -6.28 48.52 13.00
C LEU A 796 -5.22 47.50 13.45
N LEU A 797 -4.53 47.76 14.56
CA LEU A 797 -3.56 46.82 15.16
C LEU A 797 -4.26 45.57 15.69
N GLN A 798 -5.42 45.69 16.33
CA GLN A 798 -6.24 44.54 16.74
C GLN A 798 -6.70 43.69 15.54
N SER A 799 -7.03 44.35 14.42
CA SER A 799 -7.38 43.66 13.17
C SER A 799 -6.18 42.92 12.56
N LEU A 800 -4.98 43.49 12.67
CA LEU A 800 -3.73 42.83 12.29
C LEU A 800 -3.47 41.62 13.19
N ASP A 801 -3.56 41.79 14.51
CA ASP A 801 -3.35 40.72 15.49
C ASP A 801 -4.29 39.54 15.24
N ALA A 802 -5.56 39.80 14.92
CA ALA A 802 -6.51 38.75 14.55
C ALA A 802 -6.06 37.98 13.29
N VAL A 803 -5.56 38.67 12.26
CA VAL A 803 -5.00 38.01 11.05
C VAL A 803 -3.76 37.19 11.39
N LEU A 804 -2.85 37.73 12.21
CA LEU A 804 -1.63 37.05 12.62
C LEU A 804 -1.92 35.79 13.42
N VAL A 805 -2.82 35.87 14.41
CA VAL A 805 -3.24 34.74 15.24
C VAL A 805 -3.94 33.67 14.41
N ASP A 806 -4.88 34.06 13.55
CA ASP A 806 -5.63 33.13 12.71
C ASP A 806 -4.75 32.41 11.68
N ALA A 807 -3.95 33.16 10.91
CA ALA A 807 -3.04 32.57 9.93
C ALA A 807 -1.98 31.69 10.60
N SER A 808 -1.37 32.14 11.71
CA SER A 808 -0.41 31.31 12.45
C SER A 808 -1.05 30.01 12.92
N SER A 809 -2.26 30.07 13.49
CA SER A 809 -3.00 28.90 13.98
C SER A 809 -3.36 27.93 12.85
N ARG A 810 -3.82 28.44 11.70
CA ARG A 810 -4.14 27.63 10.51
C ARG A 810 -2.90 26.89 9.96
N HIS A 811 -1.72 27.48 10.12
CA HIS A 811 -0.45 26.89 9.73
C HIS A 811 0.30 26.22 10.89
N ARG A 812 -0.36 25.84 11.99
CA ARG A 812 0.21 25.09 13.12
C ARG A 812 1.24 25.87 13.96
N GLY A 813 1.31 27.18 13.82
CA GLY A 813 2.11 28.04 14.68
C GLY A 813 1.27 28.79 15.70
N ARG A 814 1.95 29.55 16.54
CA ARG A 814 1.32 30.41 17.54
C ARG A 814 2.17 31.61 17.86
N VAL A 815 1.52 32.74 18.12
CA VAL A 815 2.15 33.93 18.69
C VAL A 815 2.68 33.62 20.09
N VAL A 816 3.99 33.84 20.28
CA VAL A 816 4.73 33.60 21.54
C VAL A 816 5.12 34.91 22.22
N GLU A 817 5.32 35.97 21.45
CA GLU A 817 5.59 37.31 21.95
C GLU A 817 4.85 38.32 21.08
N ALA A 818 4.15 39.26 21.70
CA ALA A 818 3.51 40.40 21.06
C ALA A 818 3.91 41.67 21.82
N SER A 819 4.53 42.60 21.11
CA SER A 819 4.84 43.95 21.56
C SER A 819 4.07 44.97 20.73
N SER A 820 4.08 46.23 21.15
CA SER A 820 3.39 47.31 20.42
C SER A 820 3.88 47.52 18.99
N ASP A 821 5.09 47.05 18.66
CA ASP A 821 5.73 47.24 17.36
C ASP A 821 6.05 45.93 16.62
N GLY A 822 5.79 44.75 17.20
CA GLY A 822 6.11 43.49 16.56
C GLY A 822 5.53 42.24 17.22
N VAL A 823 5.47 41.17 16.43
CA VAL A 823 4.93 39.87 16.83
C VAL A 823 5.91 38.79 16.43
N ILE A 824 6.18 37.86 17.35
CA ILE A 824 6.94 36.64 17.09
C ILE A 824 5.98 35.47 17.25
N ALA A 825 5.90 34.65 16.20
CA ALA A 825 5.17 33.40 16.22
C ALA A 825 6.12 32.22 16.02
N ALA A 826 5.98 31.18 16.85
CA ALA A 826 6.76 29.95 16.76
C ALA A 826 5.95 28.89 16.01
N PHE A 827 6.66 28.08 15.23
CA PHE A 827 6.13 27.04 14.36
C PHE A 827 6.95 25.75 14.50
N PRO A 828 6.32 24.58 14.27
CA PRO A 828 6.99 23.29 14.37
C PRO A 828 8.05 23.07 13.29
N ASP A 829 7.90 23.71 12.12
CA ASP A 829 8.76 23.53 10.96
C ASP A 829 8.81 24.80 10.08
N ALA A 830 9.83 24.93 9.23
CA ALA A 830 9.97 26.11 8.36
C ALA A 830 8.84 26.21 7.32
N GLU A 831 8.29 25.09 6.85
CA GLU A 831 7.16 25.09 5.93
C GLU A 831 5.95 25.84 6.49
N ALA A 832 5.58 25.52 7.73
CA ALA A 832 4.51 26.16 8.46
C ALA A 832 4.74 27.66 8.62
N ALA A 833 5.94 28.06 9.06
CA ALA A 833 6.28 29.47 9.23
C ALA A 833 6.25 30.25 7.91
N VAL A 834 6.80 29.69 6.83
CA VAL A 834 6.78 30.30 5.49
C VAL A 834 5.37 30.41 4.95
N SER A 835 4.56 29.36 5.09
CA SER A 835 3.17 29.35 4.62
C SER A 835 2.31 30.38 5.34
N ALA A 836 2.47 30.49 6.68
CA ALA A 836 1.83 31.54 7.46
C ALA A 836 2.26 32.94 7.01
N GLY A 837 3.57 33.16 6.83
CA GLY A 837 4.09 34.45 6.38
C GLY A 837 3.54 34.88 5.01
N LEU A 838 3.50 33.96 4.04
CA LEU A 838 2.94 34.19 2.71
C LEU A 838 1.44 34.50 2.76
N GLU A 839 0.70 33.81 3.61
CA GLU A 839 -0.73 34.02 3.76
C GLU A 839 -1.06 35.35 4.45
N ILE A 840 -0.31 35.70 5.49
CA ILE A 840 -0.41 37.00 6.16
C ILE A 840 -0.16 38.11 5.14
N ALA A 841 0.94 38.02 4.38
CA ALA A 841 1.27 39.00 3.35
C ALA A 841 0.19 39.12 2.27
N SER A 842 -0.37 37.99 1.83
CA SER A 842 -1.47 37.95 0.85
C SER A 842 -2.77 38.55 1.40
N THR A 843 -3.11 38.25 2.65
CA THR A 843 -4.32 38.75 3.33
C THR A 843 -4.25 40.26 3.56
N LEU A 844 -3.06 40.77 3.91
CA LEU A 844 -2.80 42.20 4.00
C LEU A 844 -2.99 42.88 2.64
N GLY A 845 -2.50 42.28 1.55
CA GLY A 845 -2.73 42.80 0.19
C GLY A 845 -4.19 42.79 -0.26
N ALA A 846 -4.97 41.77 0.13
CA ALA A 846 -6.34 41.58 -0.32
C ALA A 846 -7.37 42.43 0.45
N ARG A 847 -7.13 42.74 1.73
CA ARG A 847 -8.05 43.54 2.55
C ARG A 847 -7.77 45.03 2.37
N ALA A 848 -8.56 45.71 1.55
CA ALA A 848 -8.37 47.14 1.18
C ALA A 848 -7.97 48.06 2.36
N ALA A 849 -8.68 47.99 3.49
CA ALA A 849 -8.39 48.82 4.67
C ALA A 849 -7.04 48.51 5.35
N LEU A 850 -6.65 47.22 5.40
CA LEU A 850 -5.35 46.81 5.96
C LEU A 850 -4.23 47.01 4.95
N GLY A 851 -4.46 46.73 3.67
CA GLY A 851 -3.48 46.87 2.60
C GLY A 851 -3.09 48.32 2.35
N GLU A 852 -4.06 49.23 2.28
CA GLU A 852 -3.81 50.65 2.04
C GLU A 852 -3.05 51.31 3.21
N ARG A 853 -3.34 50.90 4.46
CA ARG A 853 -2.81 51.56 5.67
C ARG A 853 -1.60 50.88 6.28
N LEU A 854 -1.48 49.55 6.15
CA LEU A 854 -0.40 48.74 6.72
C LEU A 854 0.47 48.02 5.69
N GLY A 855 0.02 47.84 4.45
CA GLY A 855 0.74 47.06 3.43
C GLY A 855 2.17 47.56 3.16
N GLY A 856 2.38 48.87 3.18
CA GLY A 856 3.70 49.50 3.05
C GLY A 856 4.50 49.63 4.36
N ARG A 857 3.96 49.16 5.49
CA ARG A 857 4.55 49.32 6.83
C ARG A 857 4.95 47.99 7.47
N VAL A 858 4.27 46.90 7.12
CA VAL A 858 4.52 45.56 7.69
C VAL A 858 5.71 44.88 7.03
N ARG A 859 6.61 44.37 7.86
CA ARG A 859 7.77 43.56 7.50
C ARG A 859 7.62 42.17 8.07
N LEU A 860 8.01 41.16 7.30
CA LEU A 860 7.89 39.75 7.65
C LEU A 860 9.24 39.05 7.43
N ALA A 861 9.67 38.27 8.41
CA ALA A 861 10.86 37.43 8.28
C ALA A 861 10.64 36.03 8.86
N VAL A 862 11.24 35.02 8.24
CA VAL A 862 11.20 33.63 8.70
C VAL A 862 12.61 33.10 8.89
N HIS A 863 12.86 32.51 10.05
CA HIS A 863 14.12 31.84 10.34
C HIS A 863 13.89 30.59 11.18
N GLN A 864 14.75 29.59 11.00
CA GLN A 864 14.73 28.37 11.79
C GLN A 864 16.11 28.06 12.36
N GLY A 865 16.13 27.46 13.53
CA GLY A 865 17.36 27.07 14.19
C GLY A 865 17.16 26.54 15.59
N ARG A 866 18.29 26.24 16.25
CA ARG A 866 18.32 25.78 17.63
C ARG A 866 18.14 26.96 18.59
N CYS A 867 17.17 26.86 19.47
CA CYS A 867 16.92 27.84 20.53
C CYS A 867 16.65 27.15 21.87
N VAL A 868 16.72 27.92 22.93
CA VAL A 868 16.36 27.48 24.28
C VAL A 868 14.97 28.02 24.58
N ALA A 869 14.05 27.12 24.91
CA ALA A 869 12.74 27.48 25.42
C ALA A 869 12.77 27.52 26.95
N PHE A 870 12.12 28.51 27.54
CA PHE A 870 11.97 28.60 28.99
C PHE A 870 10.63 29.25 29.35
N THR A 871 10.10 28.89 30.52
CA THR A 871 8.88 29.48 31.05
C THR A 871 9.18 30.88 31.59
N ARG A 872 8.42 31.90 31.18
CA ARG A 872 8.49 33.26 31.71
C ARG A 872 7.08 33.77 32.01
N GLY A 873 6.74 33.85 33.30
CA GLY A 873 5.38 34.16 33.75
C GLY A 873 4.38 33.17 33.15
N ASP A 874 3.34 33.71 32.52
CA ASP A 874 2.26 32.94 31.89
C ASP A 874 2.59 32.38 30.49
N GLY A 875 3.81 32.56 29.97
CA GLY A 875 4.16 32.19 28.58
C GLY A 875 5.47 31.40 28.42
N VAL A 876 5.72 30.94 27.19
CA VAL A 876 7.01 30.36 26.78
C VAL A 876 7.80 31.44 26.06
N ALA A 877 8.96 31.77 26.60
CA ALA A 877 9.92 32.65 25.96
C ALA A 877 11.00 31.81 25.27
N TYR A 878 11.48 32.31 24.13
CA TYR A 878 12.55 31.69 23.36
C TYR A 878 13.78 32.59 23.42
N PHE A 879 14.94 31.99 23.67
CA PHE A 879 16.21 32.69 23.72
C PHE A 879 17.27 31.95 22.91
N GLY A 880 18.17 32.71 22.29
CA GLY A 880 19.33 32.16 21.59
C GLY A 880 19.60 32.82 20.24
N GLU A 881 20.60 32.29 19.55
CA GLU A 881 21.10 32.79 18.27
C GLU A 881 20.00 32.85 17.21
N THR A 882 19.09 31.87 17.17
CA THR A 882 17.97 31.84 16.22
C THR A 882 17.05 33.06 16.34
N VAL A 883 16.69 33.48 17.56
CA VAL A 883 15.83 34.67 17.74
C VAL A 883 16.58 35.93 17.31
N ALA A 884 17.86 36.04 17.63
CA ALA A 884 18.70 37.18 17.24
C ALA A 884 18.88 37.30 15.72
N VAL A 885 19.13 36.18 15.03
CA VAL A 885 19.25 36.13 13.56
C VAL A 885 17.92 36.47 12.90
N GLY A 886 16.81 35.95 13.42
CA GLY A 886 15.47 36.25 12.93
C GLY A 886 15.10 37.74 13.02
N LEU A 887 15.38 38.38 14.16
CA LEU A 887 15.20 39.82 14.32
C LEU A 887 16.14 40.65 13.43
N SER A 888 17.36 40.19 13.19
CA SER A 888 18.28 40.84 12.23
C SER A 888 17.78 40.73 10.80
N LEU A 889 17.18 39.59 10.41
CA LEU A 889 16.56 39.41 9.10
C LEU A 889 15.36 40.33 8.91
N LEU A 890 14.52 40.46 9.94
CA LEU A 890 13.36 41.36 9.95
C LEU A 890 13.77 42.83 9.81
N ALA A 891 14.85 43.25 10.46
CA ALA A 891 15.36 44.61 10.36
C ALA A 891 15.79 44.98 8.93
N GLY A 892 16.31 44.01 8.19
CA GLY A 892 16.71 44.17 6.79
C GLY A 892 15.62 43.84 5.76
N ALA A 893 14.37 43.63 6.18
CA ALA A 893 13.26 43.26 5.30
C ALA A 893 12.57 44.49 4.68
N GLU A 894 12.25 44.39 3.39
CA GLU A 894 11.49 45.41 2.66
C GLU A 894 9.99 45.28 3.00
N PRO A 895 9.25 46.39 3.16
CA PRO A 895 7.81 46.32 3.42
C PRO A 895 7.05 45.56 2.32
N GLY A 896 6.05 44.77 2.72
CA GLY A 896 5.27 43.96 1.78
C GLY A 896 5.99 42.73 1.21
N THR A 897 7.24 42.47 1.62
CA THR A 897 7.98 41.25 1.27
C THR A 897 8.03 40.27 2.44
N VAL A 898 8.23 38.99 2.13
CA VAL A 898 8.53 37.96 3.12
C VAL A 898 9.98 37.53 2.94
N VAL A 899 10.82 37.76 3.96
CA VAL A 899 12.24 37.39 3.91
C VAL A 899 12.46 36.07 4.63
N VAL A 900 12.95 35.06 3.92
CA VAL A 900 13.19 33.73 4.49
C VAL A 900 14.70 33.48 4.56
N SER A 901 15.23 33.12 5.73
CA SER A 901 16.64 32.74 5.86
C SER A 901 17.00 31.56 4.96
N GLY A 902 18.24 31.45 4.48
CA GLY A 902 18.68 30.32 3.64
C GLY A 902 18.43 28.97 4.31
N VAL A 903 18.75 28.85 5.61
CA VAL A 903 18.50 27.63 6.39
C VAL A 903 17.01 27.25 6.40
N ALA A 904 16.10 28.23 6.52
CA ALA A 904 14.67 27.97 6.46
C ALA A 904 14.17 27.72 5.02
N ALA A 905 14.80 28.34 4.01
CA ALA A 905 14.43 28.16 2.61
C ALA A 905 14.86 26.80 2.07
N ASP A 906 15.97 26.26 2.58
CA ASP A 906 16.54 24.95 2.20
C ASP A 906 15.84 23.78 2.91
N ASP A 907 14.94 24.04 3.86
CA ASP A 907 14.06 23.02 4.40
C ASP A 907 13.19 22.42 3.27
N PRO A 908 13.10 21.08 3.12
CA PRO A 908 12.37 20.46 2.02
C PRO A 908 10.88 20.87 1.96
N GLY A 909 10.25 21.01 3.13
CA GLY A 909 8.86 21.45 3.25
C GLY A 909 8.71 22.90 2.83
N ALA A 910 9.57 23.79 3.35
CA ALA A 910 9.57 25.20 2.95
C ALA A 910 9.89 25.38 1.46
N THR A 911 10.85 24.64 0.89
CA THR A 911 11.16 24.64 -0.54
C THR A 911 9.90 24.34 -1.36
N THR A 912 9.11 23.37 -0.91
CA THR A 912 7.84 23.01 -1.55
C THR A 912 6.80 24.12 -1.43
N ALA A 913 6.59 24.68 -0.24
CA ALA A 913 5.67 25.79 -0.02
C ALA A 913 6.05 27.01 -0.87
N LEU A 914 7.35 27.34 -0.90
CA LEU A 914 7.90 28.36 -1.77
C LEU A 914 7.57 28.03 -3.21
N ARG A 915 7.92 26.84 -3.75
CA ARG A 915 7.64 26.41 -5.15
C ARG A 915 6.16 26.53 -5.54
N ARG A 916 5.24 26.22 -4.64
CA ARG A 916 3.79 26.36 -4.86
C ARG A 916 3.32 27.81 -4.88
N ALA A 917 3.99 28.70 -4.15
CA ALA A 917 3.63 30.10 -4.12
C ALA A 917 3.98 30.79 -5.45
N ALA A 918 2.99 31.45 -6.07
CA ALA A 918 3.15 32.28 -7.26
C ALA A 918 3.87 33.62 -6.97
N TRP A 919 4.83 33.62 -6.05
CA TRP A 919 5.58 34.77 -5.58
C TRP A 919 6.96 34.83 -6.27
N ARG A 920 7.42 36.04 -6.59
CA ARG A 920 8.75 36.26 -7.17
C ARG A 920 9.82 36.08 -6.11
N ARG A 921 10.95 35.48 -6.50
CA ARG A 921 12.03 35.13 -5.57
C ARG A 921 13.33 35.76 -5.99
N ARG A 922 14.02 36.36 -5.03
CA ARG A 922 15.37 36.87 -5.17
C ARG A 922 16.24 36.26 -4.08
N ASP A 923 17.29 35.56 -4.47
CA ASP A 923 18.26 34.98 -3.56
C ASP A 923 19.44 35.95 -3.42
N GLU A 924 19.79 36.30 -2.19
CA GLU A 924 20.84 37.27 -1.90
C GLU A 924 21.56 36.95 -0.59
N ARG A 925 22.75 37.55 -0.40
CA ARG A 925 23.49 37.49 0.87
C ARG A 925 23.51 38.87 1.52
N ALA A 926 23.18 38.91 2.80
CA ALA A 926 23.20 40.14 3.60
C ALA A 926 24.03 39.93 4.88
N PRO A 927 24.74 40.96 5.38
CA PRO A 927 25.46 40.88 6.65
C PRO A 927 24.49 40.68 7.84
N ILE A 928 24.93 39.93 8.85
CA ILE A 928 24.21 39.74 10.12
C ILE A 928 24.65 40.82 11.11
N GLY A 929 23.73 41.68 11.57
CA GLY A 929 23.99 42.73 12.56
C GLY A 929 24.05 44.17 12.03
N LEU A 930 23.97 45.15 12.94
CA LEU A 930 23.84 46.59 12.65
C LEU A 930 25.17 47.31 12.31
N SER A 931 26.29 46.61 12.07
CA SER A 931 27.58 47.25 11.78
C SER A 931 28.61 46.33 11.12
N SER A 932 29.19 46.84 10.02
CA SER A 932 30.46 46.49 9.35
C SER A 932 30.46 45.49 8.16
N ASP A 933 31.17 45.91 7.10
CA ASP A 933 31.57 45.20 5.87
C ASP A 933 32.44 43.93 6.09
N ARG A 934 32.54 43.42 7.32
CA ARG A 934 33.37 42.25 7.67
C ARG A 934 32.70 41.25 8.64
N GLY A 935 31.37 41.31 8.78
CA GLY A 935 30.61 40.32 9.55
C GLY A 935 30.21 39.06 8.74
N PRO A 936 29.81 37.97 9.40
CA PRO A 936 29.24 36.81 8.71
C PRO A 936 28.01 37.22 7.89
N SER A 937 27.95 36.82 6.62
CA SER A 937 26.79 37.05 5.75
C SER A 937 25.85 35.85 5.76
N LEU A 938 24.56 36.11 5.89
CA LEU A 938 23.52 35.10 5.79
C LEU A 938 22.94 35.11 4.38
N ARG A 939 22.77 33.93 3.78
CA ARG A 939 21.91 33.77 2.61
C ARG A 939 20.45 34.02 3.03
N ARG A 940 19.69 34.76 2.23
CA ARG A 940 18.25 34.98 2.42
C ARG A 940 17.52 34.97 1.08
N VAL A 941 16.29 34.50 1.08
CA VAL A 941 15.36 34.49 -0.05
C VAL A 941 14.30 35.54 0.21
N VAL A 942 14.23 36.56 -0.63
CA VAL A 942 13.21 37.62 -0.57
C VAL A 942 12.06 37.25 -1.48
N LEU A 943 10.84 37.26 -0.94
CA LEU A 943 9.61 36.94 -1.64
C LEU A 943 8.78 38.21 -1.83
N SER A 944 8.50 38.54 -3.09
CA SER A 944 7.65 39.67 -3.46
C SER A 944 6.37 39.19 -4.12
N PRO A 945 5.23 39.89 -3.91
CA PRO A 945 3.96 39.51 -4.53
C PRO A 945 4.04 39.54 -6.06
N PRO A 946 3.21 38.73 -6.76
CA PRO A 946 3.08 38.79 -8.22
C PRO A 946 2.63 40.18 -8.66
N GLU A 947 3.11 40.65 -9.82
CA GLU A 947 2.60 41.88 -10.44
C GLU A 947 1.14 41.66 -10.83
N THR A 948 0.24 42.53 -10.36
CA THR A 948 -1.11 42.66 -10.90
C THR A 948 -1.00 43.22 -12.32
N GLU A 949 -1.37 42.43 -13.33
CA GLU A 949 -1.65 42.95 -14.69
C GLU A 949 -2.87 43.87 -14.70
#